data_AF-A0A0S9QWC0-F1
#
_entry.id   AF-A0A0S9QWC0-F1
#
_cell.length_a   1.000
_cell.length_b   1.000
_cell.length_c   1.000
_cell.angle_alpha   90.00
_cell.angle_beta   90.00
_cell.angle_gamma   90.00
#
_symmetry.space_group_name_H-M   'P 1'
#
loop_
_entity.id
_entity.type
_entity.pdbx_description
1 polymer ?
#
loop_
_entity_poly.entity_id
_entity_poly.type
_entity_poly.pdbx_seq_one_letter_code
_entity_poly.pdbx_strand_id
1 'polypeptide(L)'
;MSRTAGRRRSFTKLAAGLTATAALTVTTLVVGALPAAAFKPYTHNATAENAYDDVTDDGKVTIEGTEYTVRGDIVTALRNQPAAYNAGVIGPDGFPDLAYGQSAIHPDETGKWLQHVMTEAWDAQDDAGRSAAEKQQILAFAYGFMTHAAGDMWAHTLINQVAEGVFPGVGEILDLEDPTALEIALRHVIAEGYVGDATAGFDGNSLRSQVAGETDETGPEYSNDSTPAFEYSAPTAWIYDTLVDPNNPLPVGTCGDGVDDDGDGTADDGCPGLAYTVGDEPEPNRGPLIDYFIDLKAKLQVERAAMQKDLDYEDCNIVDWDCYEVVENVTVDTVRGVTVTPVTVQECRAEYFCVTSPIDEADDAIVNPAIIAYLDAWIADIERGLRHWPELGEALSKTLFDAGTFRDAQNFLCDGDAEEGETDEVLDTDRAKCEDGIGIFQVAGYTLGGLNDSDKPGFINEYLLSMLGAPDFVGEVVEEGGAVFLWLQDLLQSIMPDIDFLDPLVADAKELVLELASEALGFDVELLSDFLKSPTHWMEVGSADIDVPFSDDDVHVDLFDDGDREYLDAVMGLVDPLVGDQVELPDGTVVPSSRLKDNAEWTLEDFEPAYDAVQMSKLLLLDANGLNQVIADHRSPGLLPSVSTAIYTDPAGRPANVMIDGLDGQPWLRSIDSDHSWRADRLPVFDSPDPGHSSEDEPQYAGTGQMPLWESCVARSTFRDVFRDWENGAWYLPGKNFPDHGDAPSAPAWIAGSLGADFQITGDEAVVSGVQWVGVDHTFTVTADDDSFTPESLTTTYAVHPAGSEPTWTTVNGAVAEFALPADADENLEWVIEWTASSECETVTGSQTVRVDRTAPVVDLSQPAATGYDTDDFASVQYTITDSLSGVESQSVTFDGTEVPTGHVLDMFTLDTGAHTAVATATDFVGNTGTATRTFTLLATTESLSNNLTRAVAEKLVTDPKVEKGLRDKLDAALKSHATGKHPTEVNQLGAVVQQLEGQRGKGVNAVFAQRMIGWTNDLIAVH
;
A
#
# COMPACT_ATOMS: atom_id res chain seq x y z
N MET A 1 28.24 -34.40 57.58
CA MET A 1 27.02 -34.19 58.41
C MET A 1 26.26 -33.00 57.82
N SER A 2 25.03 -33.23 57.32
CA SER A 2 23.95 -32.27 56.94
C SER A 2 24.30 -31.03 56.08
N ARG A 3 23.57 -30.62 55.03
CA ARG A 3 22.27 -31.01 54.46
C ARG A 3 22.02 -30.13 53.21
N THR A 4 21.30 -30.69 52.22
CA THR A 4 20.30 -30.07 51.28
C THR A 4 20.79 -29.03 50.24
N ALA A 5 20.31 -28.97 48.99
CA ALA A 5 19.33 -29.75 48.22
C ALA A 5 19.34 -29.29 46.73
N GLY A 6 19.04 -30.21 45.82
CA GLY A 6 18.19 -30.05 44.62
C GLY A 6 18.52 -28.98 43.56
N ARG A 7 18.91 -29.43 42.36
CA ARG A 7 18.45 -28.81 41.11
C ARG A 7 18.24 -29.85 40.00
N ARG A 8 17.16 -29.61 39.26
CA ARG A 8 16.50 -30.38 38.20
C ARG A 8 17.42 -30.90 37.08
N ARG A 9 17.04 -32.06 36.54
CA ARG A 9 17.46 -32.60 35.25
C ARG A 9 16.91 -31.73 34.11
N SER A 10 17.80 -31.27 33.23
CA SER A 10 17.62 -30.85 31.83
C SER A 10 19.03 -30.44 31.34
N PHE A 11 19.30 -30.41 30.04
CA PHE A 11 20.60 -30.10 29.39
C PHE A 11 21.62 -31.24 29.32
N THR A 12 21.28 -32.29 28.58
CA THR A 12 22.26 -33.30 28.09
C THR A 12 21.87 -33.85 26.72
N LYS A 13 21.22 -33.03 25.89
CA LYS A 13 20.87 -33.30 24.50
C LYS A 13 21.20 -32.05 23.69
N LEU A 14 22.47 -31.88 23.37
CA LEU A 14 23.09 -30.94 22.41
C LEU A 14 24.57 -31.02 22.77
N ALA A 15 25.29 -31.92 22.09
CA ALA A 15 26.71 -32.33 22.24
C ALA A 15 26.92 -33.85 22.06
N ALA A 16 25.85 -34.64 21.89
CA ALA A 16 25.94 -36.09 21.64
C ALA A 16 25.32 -36.51 20.30
N GLY A 17 25.11 -35.56 19.37
CA GLY A 17 24.55 -35.82 18.03
C GLY A 17 25.60 -35.99 16.93
N LEU A 18 26.82 -35.47 17.09
CA LEU A 18 27.78 -35.38 15.97
C LEU A 18 28.81 -36.52 15.85
N THR A 19 28.72 -37.64 16.59
CA THR A 19 29.84 -38.60 16.66
C THR A 19 29.54 -40.06 16.30
N ALA A 20 28.45 -40.39 15.58
CA ALA A 20 28.19 -41.81 15.31
C ALA A 20 27.44 -42.17 14.01
N THR A 21 27.75 -41.56 12.86
CA THR A 21 27.27 -42.12 11.58
C THR A 21 28.13 -41.89 10.33
N ALA A 22 29.41 -41.56 10.45
CA ALA A 22 30.29 -41.57 9.28
C ALA A 22 30.82 -43.00 8.99
N ALA A 23 30.60 -43.46 7.75
CA ALA A 23 31.35 -44.51 7.03
C ALA A 23 30.76 -45.92 6.82
N LEU A 24 29.45 -46.19 6.94
CA LEU A 24 28.95 -47.49 6.43
C LEU A 24 27.47 -47.54 5.99
N THR A 25 27.04 -46.74 5.02
CA THR A 25 26.05 -47.18 4.01
C THR A 25 26.06 -46.21 2.81
N VAL A 26 26.81 -46.58 1.77
CA VAL A 26 26.55 -46.12 0.41
C VAL A 26 25.23 -46.78 -0.02
N THR A 27 24.42 -46.04 -0.78
CA THR A 27 23.15 -46.40 -1.45
C THR A 27 21.89 -46.15 -0.61
N THR A 28 20.94 -45.48 -1.29
CA THR A 28 19.52 -45.25 -1.02
C THR A 28 19.13 -43.97 -0.27
N LEU A 29 18.35 -43.15 -1.02
CA LEU A 29 17.34 -42.17 -0.60
C LEU A 29 17.89 -40.87 -0.02
N VAL A 30 17.56 -39.76 -0.68
CA VAL A 30 17.90 -38.40 -0.28
C VAL A 30 16.87 -37.45 -0.89
N VAL A 31 16.14 -36.70 -0.06
CA VAL A 31 14.95 -35.93 -0.44
C VAL A 31 14.78 -34.59 0.33
N GLY A 32 15.16 -33.46 -0.30
CA GLY A 32 14.32 -32.25 -0.45
C GLY A 32 14.79 -30.90 0.09
N ALA A 33 14.98 -29.95 -0.87
CA ALA A 33 14.69 -28.48 -1.02
C ALA A 33 15.77 -27.34 -0.91
N LEU A 34 15.47 -26.20 -1.54
CA LEU A 34 16.13 -24.88 -1.58
C LEU A 34 15.00 -23.85 -1.48
N PRO A 35 15.29 -22.58 -1.21
CA PRO A 35 14.27 -21.54 -1.09
C PRO A 35 13.45 -21.34 -2.36
N ALA A 36 12.23 -20.85 -2.14
CA ALA A 36 11.33 -20.37 -3.17
C ALA A 36 11.82 -19.03 -3.73
N ALA A 37 11.96 -18.98 -5.04
CA ALA A 37 12.08 -17.74 -5.78
C ALA A 37 10.82 -17.69 -6.64
N ALA A 38 9.89 -16.78 -6.33
CA ALA A 38 8.60 -16.62 -7.01
C ALA A 38 8.70 -16.79 -8.53
N PHE A 39 9.79 -16.26 -9.09
CA PHE A 39 10.34 -16.61 -10.37
C PHE A 39 11.74 -17.19 -10.20
N LYS A 40 12.07 -18.23 -10.96
CA LYS A 40 13.47 -18.70 -11.01
C LYS A 40 14.40 -17.56 -11.43
N PRO A 41 15.68 -17.58 -11.02
CA PRO A 41 16.60 -16.50 -11.40
C PRO A 41 16.74 -16.30 -12.92
N TYR A 42 16.64 -17.36 -13.74
CA TYR A 42 16.54 -17.21 -15.20
C TYR A 42 15.29 -16.40 -15.61
N THR A 43 14.12 -16.68 -15.01
CA THR A 43 12.88 -15.94 -15.25
C THR A 43 12.97 -14.50 -14.75
N HIS A 44 13.66 -14.23 -13.63
CA HIS A 44 13.99 -12.87 -13.21
C HIS A 44 14.85 -12.16 -14.27
N ASN A 45 15.93 -12.78 -14.74
CA ASN A 45 16.77 -12.17 -15.78
C ASN A 45 16.00 -11.96 -17.10
N ALA A 46 15.19 -12.92 -17.54
CA ALA A 46 14.37 -12.80 -18.75
C ALA A 46 13.33 -11.68 -18.66
N THR A 47 12.67 -11.52 -17.51
CA THR A 47 11.75 -10.39 -17.29
C THR A 47 12.50 -9.08 -17.13
N ALA A 48 13.63 -9.06 -16.43
CA ALA A 48 14.50 -7.90 -16.24
C ALA A 48 15.08 -7.36 -17.56
N GLU A 49 15.40 -8.23 -18.52
CA GLU A 49 15.86 -7.85 -19.86
C GLU A 49 14.87 -6.93 -20.58
N ASN A 50 13.56 -7.12 -20.37
CA ASN A 50 12.54 -6.28 -21.00
C ASN A 50 12.58 -4.83 -20.51
N ALA A 51 12.88 -4.60 -19.22
CA ALA A 51 13.07 -3.25 -18.68
C ALA A 51 14.46 -2.70 -19.04
N TYR A 52 15.49 -3.55 -19.03
CA TYR A 52 16.86 -3.22 -19.36
C TYR A 52 17.02 -2.79 -20.83
N ASP A 53 16.45 -3.53 -21.78
CA ASP A 53 16.53 -3.21 -23.21
C ASP A 53 15.82 -1.89 -23.54
N ASP A 54 14.62 -1.68 -22.98
CA ASP A 54 13.83 -0.45 -23.14
C ASP A 54 14.67 0.78 -22.72
N VAL A 55 15.28 0.74 -21.52
CA VAL A 55 16.11 1.85 -21.02
C VAL A 55 17.45 1.99 -21.75
N THR A 56 18.10 0.88 -22.12
CA THR A 56 19.44 0.95 -22.72
C THR A 56 19.40 1.28 -24.21
N ASP A 57 18.27 1.13 -24.88
CA ASP A 57 18.09 1.54 -26.27
C ASP A 57 18.20 3.05 -26.45
N ASP A 58 17.43 3.84 -25.71
CA ASP A 58 17.35 5.30 -25.92
C ASP A 58 17.45 6.15 -24.64
N GLY A 59 17.54 5.53 -23.47
CA GLY A 59 17.58 6.19 -22.16
C GLY A 59 16.21 6.48 -21.56
N LYS A 60 15.15 5.79 -22.01
CA LYS A 60 13.78 5.95 -21.54
C LYS A 60 13.13 4.60 -21.27
N VAL A 61 12.06 4.60 -20.47
CA VAL A 61 11.17 3.45 -20.33
C VAL A 61 9.80 3.76 -20.90
N THR A 62 9.17 2.76 -21.49
CA THR A 62 7.85 2.84 -22.10
C THR A 62 6.82 2.17 -21.22
N ILE A 63 5.89 2.96 -20.67
CA ILE A 63 4.78 2.50 -19.82
C ILE A 63 3.48 2.86 -20.55
N GLU A 64 2.64 1.86 -20.84
CA GLU A 64 1.36 2.04 -21.54
C GLU A 64 1.46 2.89 -22.83
N GLY A 65 2.57 2.70 -23.57
CA GLY A 65 2.86 3.40 -24.83
C GLY A 65 3.38 4.84 -24.69
N THR A 66 3.60 5.33 -23.47
CA THR A 66 4.20 6.64 -23.19
C THR A 66 5.65 6.48 -22.74
N GLU A 67 6.56 7.29 -23.28
CA GLU A 67 8.00 7.25 -22.97
C GLU A 67 8.36 8.21 -21.82
N TYR A 68 9.06 7.70 -20.80
CA TYR A 68 9.52 8.46 -19.63
C TYR A 68 11.04 8.43 -19.54
N THR A 69 11.67 9.58 -19.31
CA THR A 69 13.15 9.70 -19.30
C THR A 69 13.73 9.14 -18.01
N VAL A 70 14.71 8.25 -18.14
CA VAL A 70 15.51 7.72 -17.02
C VAL A 70 16.72 8.62 -16.79
N ARG A 71 17.18 8.71 -15.53
CA ARG A 71 18.37 9.50 -15.20
C ARG A 71 19.62 8.97 -15.90
N GLY A 72 20.45 9.89 -16.40
CA GLY A 72 21.59 9.53 -17.25
C GLY A 72 22.70 8.75 -16.55
N ASP A 73 22.82 8.85 -15.22
CA ASP A 73 23.72 8.05 -14.38
C ASP A 73 23.31 6.58 -14.38
N ILE A 74 22.02 6.30 -14.16
CA ILE A 74 21.43 4.94 -14.23
C ILE A 74 21.63 4.36 -15.64
N VAL A 75 21.24 5.11 -16.69
CA VAL A 75 21.40 4.66 -18.09
C VAL A 75 22.86 4.33 -18.42
N THR A 76 23.81 5.12 -17.91
CA THR A 76 25.24 4.89 -18.14
C THR A 76 25.74 3.66 -17.39
N ALA A 77 25.29 3.45 -16.15
CA ALA A 77 25.63 2.28 -15.36
C ALA A 77 25.16 1.00 -16.05
N LEU A 78 23.88 0.92 -16.42
CA LEU A 78 23.29 -0.26 -17.07
C LEU A 78 24.00 -0.61 -18.38
N ARG A 79 24.22 0.37 -19.27
CA ARG A 79 24.93 0.14 -20.56
C ARG A 79 26.37 -0.33 -20.40
N ASN A 80 27.07 0.12 -19.36
CA ASN A 80 28.49 -0.18 -19.19
C ASN A 80 28.73 -1.43 -18.34
N GLN A 81 27.75 -1.83 -17.52
CA GLN A 81 27.89 -2.90 -16.53
C GLN A 81 26.69 -3.88 -16.57
N PRO A 82 26.34 -4.46 -17.74
CA PRO A 82 25.22 -5.40 -17.87
C PRO A 82 25.38 -6.60 -16.93
N ALA A 83 26.58 -7.15 -16.81
CA ALA A 83 26.85 -8.30 -15.96
C ALA A 83 26.63 -8.02 -14.46
N ALA A 84 26.79 -6.76 -14.03
CA ALA A 84 26.51 -6.37 -12.66
C ALA A 84 25.01 -6.20 -12.42
N TYR A 85 24.26 -5.69 -13.41
CA TYR A 85 22.80 -5.66 -13.37
C TYR A 85 22.24 -7.09 -13.28
N ASN A 86 22.69 -7.99 -14.16
CA ASN A 86 22.29 -9.39 -14.14
C ASN A 86 22.59 -10.07 -12.80
N ALA A 87 23.75 -9.81 -12.20
CA ALA A 87 24.08 -10.34 -10.87
C ALA A 87 23.16 -9.75 -9.79
N GLY A 88 22.83 -8.47 -9.90
CA GLY A 88 21.85 -7.83 -9.03
C GLY A 88 20.46 -8.44 -9.16
N VAL A 89 20.04 -8.86 -10.36
CA VAL A 89 18.72 -9.46 -10.62
C VAL A 89 18.53 -10.83 -9.95
N ILE A 90 19.62 -11.49 -9.53
CA ILE A 90 19.53 -12.64 -8.63
C ILE A 90 19.07 -12.19 -7.23
N GLY A 91 19.43 -10.98 -6.82
CA GLY A 91 18.91 -10.38 -5.60
C GLY A 91 19.34 -11.12 -4.32
N PRO A 92 18.47 -11.13 -3.29
CA PRO A 92 18.69 -11.89 -2.08
C PRO A 92 18.65 -13.42 -2.27
N ASP A 93 18.19 -13.96 -3.42
CA ASP A 93 18.37 -15.39 -3.74
C ASP A 93 19.84 -15.78 -3.98
N GLY A 94 20.75 -14.81 -4.07
CA GLY A 94 22.16 -15.09 -4.30
C GLY A 94 23.10 -14.30 -3.42
N PHE A 95 22.67 -13.15 -2.92
CA PHE A 95 23.56 -12.18 -2.31
C PHE A 95 23.09 -11.68 -0.93
N PRO A 96 24.01 -11.55 0.05
CA PRO A 96 25.45 -11.87 -0.06
C PRO A 96 25.72 -13.38 -0.06
N ASP A 97 24.74 -14.16 0.38
CA ASP A 97 24.59 -15.59 0.14
C ASP A 97 23.11 -15.96 0.29
N LEU A 98 22.78 -17.18 -0.13
CA LEU A 98 21.42 -17.71 -0.16
C LEU A 98 20.78 -17.76 1.23
N ALA A 99 21.51 -18.20 2.26
CA ALA A 99 20.94 -18.37 3.59
C ALA A 99 20.58 -17.02 4.23
N TYR A 100 21.43 -16.01 4.03
CA TYR A 100 21.15 -14.67 4.55
C TYR A 100 19.94 -14.03 3.85
N GLY A 101 19.88 -14.05 2.52
CA GLY A 101 18.75 -13.45 1.81
C GLY A 101 17.39 -14.03 2.23
N GLN A 102 17.34 -15.35 2.39
CA GLN A 102 16.11 -16.09 2.72
C GLN A 102 15.68 -15.99 4.18
N SER A 103 16.63 -15.86 5.10
CA SER A 103 16.31 -15.77 6.53
C SER A 103 16.08 -14.34 7.02
N ALA A 104 16.61 -13.33 6.31
CA ALA A 104 16.58 -11.95 6.81
C ALA A 104 16.01 -10.91 5.84
N ILE A 105 16.15 -11.08 4.52
CA ILE A 105 15.77 -10.06 3.53
C ILE A 105 14.38 -10.34 2.94
N HIS A 106 14.09 -11.60 2.59
CA HIS A 106 12.81 -12.05 2.02
C HIS A 106 11.61 -11.92 2.98
N PRO A 107 11.68 -12.50 4.20
CA PRO A 107 10.47 -12.79 4.97
C PRO A 107 9.92 -11.57 5.71
N ASP A 108 10.78 -10.66 6.17
CA ASP A 108 10.36 -9.49 6.94
C ASP A 108 11.21 -8.24 6.67
N GLU A 109 10.57 -7.09 6.82
CA GLU A 109 11.15 -5.76 6.64
C GLU A 109 11.97 -5.57 5.34
N THR A 110 11.62 -6.28 4.26
CA THR A 110 12.32 -6.26 2.97
C THR A 110 12.50 -4.83 2.44
N GLY A 111 11.49 -3.97 2.58
CA GLY A 111 11.58 -2.58 2.16
C GLY A 111 12.70 -1.78 2.85
N LYS A 112 13.03 -2.10 4.11
CA LYS A 112 14.17 -1.48 4.82
C LYS A 112 15.51 -1.98 4.25
N TRP A 113 15.64 -3.26 3.95
CA TRP A 113 16.81 -3.84 3.29
C TRP A 113 17.04 -3.26 1.89
N LEU A 114 16.00 -3.20 1.07
CA LEU A 114 16.06 -2.59 -0.25
C LEU A 114 16.41 -1.10 -0.19
N GLN A 115 15.86 -0.38 0.79
CA GLN A 115 16.22 1.02 1.03
C GLN A 115 17.69 1.17 1.43
N HIS A 116 18.23 0.27 2.26
CA HIS A 116 19.64 0.25 2.66
C HIS A 116 20.55 0.06 1.45
N VAL A 117 20.33 -1.00 0.66
CA VAL A 117 21.09 -1.30 -0.57
C VAL A 117 21.08 -0.10 -1.53
N MET A 118 19.90 0.52 -1.74
CA MET A 118 19.79 1.68 -2.62
C MET A 118 20.51 2.92 -2.05
N THR A 119 20.40 3.16 -0.74
CA THR A 119 21.06 4.31 -0.09
C THR A 119 22.57 4.20 -0.17
N GLU A 120 23.13 3.05 0.21
CA GLU A 120 24.57 2.77 0.15
C GLU A 120 25.11 2.83 -1.29
N ALA A 121 24.32 2.41 -2.28
CA ALA A 121 24.71 2.46 -3.69
C ALA A 121 24.84 3.91 -4.21
N TRP A 122 23.96 4.80 -3.75
CA TRP A 122 24.01 6.22 -4.07
C TRP A 122 25.10 6.96 -3.28
N ASP A 123 25.31 6.61 -2.01
CA ASP A 123 26.42 7.16 -1.21
C ASP A 123 27.79 6.78 -1.80
N ALA A 124 27.93 5.58 -2.36
CA ALA A 124 29.12 5.16 -3.09
C ALA A 124 29.44 6.06 -4.30
N GLN A 125 28.45 6.78 -4.86
CA GLN A 125 28.68 7.70 -5.98
C GLN A 125 29.47 8.94 -5.56
N ASP A 126 29.39 9.33 -4.28
CA ASP A 126 30.12 10.45 -3.71
C ASP A 126 31.47 10.05 -3.10
N ASP A 127 31.76 8.75 -2.99
CA ASP A 127 33.04 8.25 -2.46
C ASP A 127 34.21 8.52 -3.41
N ALA A 128 35.19 9.31 -2.98
CA ALA A 128 36.38 9.63 -3.76
C ALA A 128 37.38 8.46 -3.90
N GLY A 129 37.25 7.43 -3.06
CA GLY A 129 38.07 6.21 -3.08
C GLY A 129 37.70 5.23 -4.19
N ARG A 130 36.43 5.26 -4.64
CA ARG A 130 35.90 4.34 -5.65
C ARG A 130 36.13 4.82 -7.07
N SER A 131 36.46 3.89 -7.96
CA SER A 131 36.67 4.20 -9.38
C SER A 131 35.34 4.50 -10.10
N ALA A 132 35.39 5.17 -11.25
CA ALA A 132 34.16 5.43 -12.02
C ALA A 132 33.48 4.15 -12.52
N ALA A 133 34.25 3.10 -12.82
CA ALA A 133 33.72 1.82 -13.28
C ALA A 133 33.04 1.06 -12.12
N GLU A 134 33.66 1.07 -10.95
CA GLU A 134 33.13 0.48 -9.71
C GLU A 134 31.83 1.16 -9.27
N LYS A 135 31.78 2.50 -9.32
CA LYS A 135 30.56 3.27 -9.06
C LYS A 135 29.40 2.88 -9.97
N GLN A 136 29.67 2.67 -11.26
CA GLN A 136 28.69 2.20 -12.23
C GLN A 136 28.28 0.75 -11.97
N GLN A 137 29.24 -0.10 -11.55
CA GLN A 137 28.99 -1.50 -11.22
C GLN A 137 28.03 -1.62 -10.02
N ILE A 138 28.27 -0.81 -8.98
CA ILE A 138 27.42 -0.72 -7.78
C ILE A 138 26.00 -0.26 -8.14
N LEU A 139 25.84 0.80 -8.94
CA LEU A 139 24.52 1.25 -9.36
C LEU A 139 23.79 0.18 -10.19
N ALA A 140 24.46 -0.42 -11.17
CA ALA A 140 23.84 -1.45 -12.00
C ALA A 140 23.37 -2.65 -11.14
N PHE A 141 24.21 -3.12 -10.22
CA PHE A 141 23.85 -4.18 -9.27
C PHE A 141 22.67 -3.79 -8.39
N ALA A 142 22.69 -2.62 -7.76
CA ALA A 142 21.60 -2.18 -6.87
C ALA A 142 20.25 -2.07 -7.58
N TYR A 143 20.23 -1.57 -8.84
CA TYR A 143 19.00 -1.54 -9.63
C TYR A 143 18.55 -2.95 -10.07
N GLY A 144 19.48 -3.87 -10.34
CA GLY A 144 19.15 -5.28 -10.54
C GLY A 144 18.52 -5.91 -9.28
N PHE A 145 19.07 -5.61 -8.10
CA PHE A 145 18.56 -6.09 -6.81
C PHE A 145 17.13 -5.61 -6.54
N MET A 146 16.78 -4.39 -6.95
CA MET A 146 15.40 -3.90 -6.92
C MET A 146 14.49 -4.60 -7.93
N THR A 147 15.02 -4.92 -9.12
CA THR A 147 14.28 -5.63 -10.17
C THR A 147 13.89 -7.04 -9.74
N HIS A 148 14.77 -7.73 -9.00
CA HIS A 148 14.43 -9.01 -8.36
C HIS A 148 13.17 -8.87 -7.48
N ALA A 149 13.19 -7.94 -6.51
CA ALA A 149 12.07 -7.72 -5.60
C ALA A 149 10.77 -7.33 -6.32
N ALA A 150 10.88 -6.63 -7.46
CA ALA A 150 9.75 -6.31 -8.31
C ALA A 150 9.13 -7.56 -8.98
N GLY A 151 9.96 -8.54 -9.33
CA GLY A 151 9.51 -9.86 -9.80
C GLY A 151 8.77 -10.62 -8.71
N ASP A 152 9.40 -10.77 -7.54
CA ASP A 152 8.87 -11.58 -6.45
C ASP A 152 7.55 -11.07 -5.91
N MET A 153 7.44 -9.77 -5.68
CA MET A 153 6.22 -9.16 -5.18
C MET A 153 4.97 -9.53 -6.03
N TRP A 154 5.11 -9.60 -7.36
CA TRP A 154 4.01 -9.97 -8.25
C TRP A 154 3.85 -11.48 -8.38
N ALA A 155 4.97 -12.21 -8.48
CA ALA A 155 4.94 -13.65 -8.67
C ALA A 155 4.45 -14.39 -7.41
N HIS A 156 4.81 -13.96 -6.19
CA HIS A 156 4.26 -14.56 -4.95
C HIS A 156 2.76 -14.34 -4.83
N THR A 157 2.18 -13.28 -5.42
CA THR A 157 0.72 -13.14 -5.49
C THR A 157 0.08 -14.29 -6.28
N LEU A 158 0.77 -14.84 -7.28
CA LEU A 158 0.32 -16.04 -8.01
C LEU A 158 0.72 -17.34 -7.30
N ILE A 159 1.98 -17.48 -6.90
CA ILE A 159 2.52 -18.75 -6.39
C ILE A 159 1.89 -19.10 -5.05
N ASN A 160 1.68 -18.13 -4.16
CA ASN A 160 1.09 -18.38 -2.85
C ASN A 160 -0.33 -18.97 -2.96
N GLN A 161 -1.04 -18.72 -4.08
CA GLN A 161 -2.36 -19.30 -4.32
C GLN A 161 -2.31 -20.82 -4.52
N VAL A 162 -1.29 -21.33 -5.23
CA VAL A 162 -1.12 -22.77 -5.47
C VAL A 162 -0.23 -23.45 -4.43
N ALA A 163 0.61 -22.69 -3.73
CA ALA A 163 1.37 -23.17 -2.58
C ALA A 163 0.52 -23.22 -1.28
N GLU A 164 -0.61 -22.50 -1.26
CA GLU A 164 -1.52 -22.35 -0.13
C GLU A 164 -0.93 -21.62 1.09
N GLY A 165 0.09 -20.78 0.87
CA GLY A 165 0.73 -20.02 1.93
C GLY A 165 1.86 -19.13 1.41
N VAL A 166 2.39 -18.30 2.32
CA VAL A 166 3.65 -17.56 2.12
C VAL A 166 4.81 -18.50 2.38
N PHE A 167 5.95 -18.30 1.70
CA PHE A 167 7.13 -19.09 1.96
C PHE A 167 7.53 -19.03 3.45
N PRO A 168 7.66 -20.18 4.14
CA PRO A 168 7.89 -20.20 5.57
C PRO A 168 9.36 -19.92 5.92
N GLY A 169 9.59 -19.47 7.15
CA GLY A 169 10.94 -19.28 7.65
C GLY A 169 11.70 -20.61 7.75
N VAL A 170 13.01 -20.59 7.50
CA VAL A 170 13.88 -21.78 7.53
C VAL A 170 13.72 -22.62 8.82
N GLY A 171 13.61 -21.97 9.98
CA GLY A 171 13.44 -22.66 11.25
C GLY A 171 12.09 -23.39 11.40
N GLU A 172 11.05 -22.91 10.71
CA GLU A 172 9.70 -23.51 10.72
C GLU A 172 9.63 -24.74 9.82
N ILE A 173 10.35 -24.72 8.70
CA ILE A 173 10.48 -25.86 7.76
C ILE A 173 11.06 -27.10 8.47
N LEU A 174 11.97 -26.88 9.42
CA LEU A 174 12.63 -27.94 10.18
C LEU A 174 11.77 -28.54 11.30
N ASP A 175 10.56 -28.01 11.56
CA ASP A 175 9.64 -28.58 12.55
C ASP A 175 8.85 -29.76 11.98
N LEU A 176 9.50 -30.93 11.96
CA LEU A 176 8.92 -32.16 11.40
C LEU A 176 7.77 -32.76 12.24
N GLU A 177 7.37 -32.15 13.37
CA GLU A 177 6.14 -32.53 14.07
C GLU A 177 4.88 -32.07 13.32
N ASP A 178 4.99 -31.01 12.48
CA ASP A 178 3.95 -30.46 11.62
C ASP A 178 4.50 -30.14 10.21
N PRO A 179 4.27 -31.01 9.20
CA PRO A 179 4.89 -30.85 7.89
C PRO A 179 4.29 -29.71 7.05
N THR A 180 3.32 -28.93 7.53
CA THR A 180 2.66 -27.89 6.71
C THR A 180 3.64 -26.83 6.18
N ALA A 181 4.64 -26.41 6.95
CA ALA A 181 5.67 -25.49 6.45
C ALA A 181 6.49 -26.13 5.31
N LEU A 182 6.90 -27.39 5.49
CA LEU A 182 7.58 -28.19 4.46
C LEU A 182 6.71 -28.35 3.20
N GLU A 183 5.40 -28.60 3.35
CA GLU A 183 4.45 -28.70 2.23
C GLU A 183 4.37 -27.40 1.41
N ILE A 184 4.20 -26.25 2.08
CA ILE A 184 4.13 -24.94 1.43
C ILE A 184 5.43 -24.66 0.67
N ALA A 185 6.58 -24.87 1.30
CA ALA A 185 7.88 -24.64 0.70
C ALA A 185 8.13 -25.52 -0.55
N LEU A 186 7.73 -26.80 -0.50
CA LEU A 186 7.86 -27.70 -1.65
C LEU A 186 6.96 -27.28 -2.82
N ARG A 187 5.72 -26.89 -2.53
CA ARG A 187 4.79 -26.43 -3.57
C ARG A 187 5.29 -25.15 -4.25
N HIS A 188 5.87 -24.21 -3.49
CA HIS A 188 6.53 -23.04 -4.05
C HIS A 188 7.58 -23.44 -5.10
N VAL A 189 8.59 -24.21 -4.67
CA VAL A 189 9.72 -24.63 -5.51
C VAL A 189 9.25 -25.33 -6.81
N ILE A 190 8.24 -26.20 -6.70
CA ILE A 190 7.71 -26.94 -7.85
C ILE A 190 6.91 -26.00 -8.78
N ALA A 191 6.04 -25.15 -8.24
CA ALA A 191 5.21 -24.23 -9.02
C ALA A 191 6.05 -23.17 -9.74
N GLU A 192 7.04 -22.60 -9.05
CA GLU A 192 8.02 -21.65 -9.61
C GLU A 192 8.88 -22.34 -10.67
N GLY A 193 9.26 -23.60 -10.41
CA GLY A 193 9.94 -24.44 -11.38
C GLY A 193 9.13 -24.67 -12.65
N TYR A 194 7.82 -24.83 -12.53
CA TYR A 194 6.90 -24.99 -13.65
C TYR A 194 6.73 -23.71 -14.48
N VAL A 195 6.60 -22.56 -13.82
CA VAL A 195 6.58 -21.24 -14.49
C VAL A 195 7.91 -20.96 -15.18
N GLY A 196 9.02 -21.34 -14.54
CA GLY A 196 10.37 -21.26 -15.11
C GLY A 196 10.52 -22.09 -16.38
N ASP A 197 10.00 -23.32 -16.39
CA ASP A 197 10.01 -24.23 -17.56
C ASP A 197 9.25 -23.66 -18.77
N ALA A 198 8.23 -22.82 -18.53
CA ALA A 198 7.49 -22.10 -19.57
C ALA A 198 8.12 -20.73 -19.95
N THR A 199 9.25 -20.35 -19.37
CA THR A 199 9.93 -19.08 -19.70
C THR A 199 10.61 -19.19 -21.06
N ALA A 200 10.43 -18.19 -21.92
CA ALA A 200 11.01 -18.21 -23.26
C ALA A 200 12.53 -18.47 -23.24
N GLY A 201 12.97 -19.45 -24.02
CA GLY A 201 14.38 -19.86 -24.11
C GLY A 201 14.90 -20.74 -22.97
N PHE A 202 14.13 -20.96 -21.89
CA PHE A 202 14.50 -21.94 -20.88
C PHE A 202 14.43 -23.36 -21.45
N ASP A 203 15.44 -24.19 -21.20
CA ASP A 203 15.48 -25.58 -21.63
C ASP A 203 15.16 -26.53 -20.46
N GLY A 204 13.88 -26.83 -20.24
CA GLY A 204 13.49 -27.91 -19.32
C GLY A 204 13.44 -29.29 -19.96
N ASN A 205 13.97 -29.45 -21.18
CA ASN A 205 13.98 -30.74 -21.88
C ASN A 205 15.41 -31.24 -22.09
N SER A 206 15.79 -32.30 -21.36
CA SER A 206 17.13 -32.91 -21.41
C SER A 206 17.56 -33.48 -22.78
N LEU A 207 16.70 -33.41 -23.81
CA LEU A 207 17.09 -33.75 -25.17
C LEU A 207 18.10 -32.75 -25.71
N ARG A 208 19.32 -33.26 -25.95
CA ARG A 208 20.41 -32.50 -26.55
C ARG A 208 19.98 -31.70 -27.76
N SER A 209 20.08 -30.38 -27.63
CA SER A 209 19.67 -29.41 -28.64
C SER A 209 20.81 -28.41 -28.88
N GLN A 210 20.72 -27.63 -29.95
CA GLN A 210 21.74 -26.65 -30.27
C GLN A 210 21.59 -25.45 -29.33
N VAL A 211 22.65 -25.04 -28.64
CA VAL A 211 22.64 -23.86 -27.78
C VAL A 211 22.53 -22.62 -28.66
N ALA A 212 21.52 -21.78 -28.40
CA ALA A 212 21.21 -20.65 -29.26
C ALA A 212 22.30 -19.57 -29.16
N GLY A 213 22.98 -19.27 -30.28
CA GLY A 213 23.97 -18.20 -30.35
C GLY A 213 25.37 -18.56 -29.87
N GLU A 214 25.56 -19.74 -29.26
CA GLU A 214 26.87 -20.23 -28.81
C GLU A 214 27.57 -21.07 -29.90
N THR A 215 28.83 -20.70 -30.18
CA THR A 215 29.70 -21.41 -31.12
C THR A 215 31.12 -21.40 -30.59
N ASP A 216 31.77 -22.54 -30.57
CA ASP A 216 33.18 -22.69 -30.22
C ASP A 216 34.07 -22.84 -31.46
N GLU A 217 35.32 -23.26 -31.24
CA GLU A 217 36.27 -23.55 -32.32
C GLU A 217 35.92 -24.81 -33.15
N THR A 218 34.96 -25.63 -32.69
CA THR A 218 34.51 -26.87 -33.32
C THR A 218 33.19 -26.72 -34.08
N GLY A 219 32.36 -25.72 -33.75
CA GLY A 219 31.12 -25.43 -34.46
C GLY A 219 30.05 -24.83 -33.54
N PRO A 220 28.75 -24.95 -33.90
CA PRO A 220 27.66 -24.70 -32.95
C PRO A 220 27.71 -25.68 -31.78
N GLU A 221 27.48 -25.18 -30.58
CA GLU A 221 27.46 -25.99 -29.36
C GLU A 221 26.12 -26.73 -29.20
N TYR A 222 26.15 -27.90 -28.57
CA TYR A 222 24.98 -28.71 -28.25
C TYR A 222 25.06 -29.17 -26.79
N SER A 223 23.99 -28.98 -26.02
CA SER A 223 23.92 -29.39 -24.61
C SER A 223 22.54 -30.00 -24.29
N ASN A 224 22.47 -30.79 -23.21
CA ASN A 224 21.21 -31.21 -22.58
C ASN A 224 20.61 -30.11 -21.66
N ASP A 225 21.28 -28.95 -21.57
CA ASP A 225 20.74 -27.69 -21.09
C ASP A 225 21.12 -26.57 -22.08
N SER A 226 20.18 -26.26 -22.97
CA SER A 226 20.30 -25.26 -24.03
C SER A 226 19.88 -23.86 -23.60
N THR A 227 19.60 -23.64 -22.31
CA THR A 227 19.15 -22.36 -21.75
C THR A 227 20.21 -21.27 -21.98
N PRO A 228 19.86 -20.07 -22.48
CA PRO A 228 20.80 -18.96 -22.63
C PRO A 228 21.52 -18.61 -21.32
N ALA A 229 22.83 -18.39 -21.40
CA ALA A 229 23.62 -17.94 -20.26
C ALA A 229 23.50 -16.43 -20.04
N PHE A 230 23.64 -16.00 -18.78
CA PHE A 230 23.80 -14.60 -18.43
C PHE A 230 25.20 -14.38 -17.85
N GLU A 231 25.89 -13.33 -18.28
CA GLU A 231 27.12 -12.92 -17.62
C GLU A 231 26.81 -12.30 -16.26
N TYR A 232 27.51 -12.73 -15.22
CA TYR A 232 27.38 -12.21 -13.85
C TYR A 232 28.71 -11.65 -13.34
N SER A 233 28.68 -10.44 -12.78
CA SER A 233 29.84 -9.78 -12.16
C SER A 233 29.41 -8.84 -11.03
N ALA A 234 29.32 -9.38 -9.81
CA ALA A 234 28.88 -8.61 -8.65
C ALA A 234 29.99 -7.67 -8.12
N PRO A 235 29.64 -6.50 -7.56
CA PRO A 235 30.59 -5.62 -6.87
C PRO A 235 30.91 -6.15 -5.47
N THR A 236 31.59 -7.30 -5.38
CA THR A 236 31.75 -8.10 -4.15
C THR A 236 32.32 -7.32 -2.96
N ALA A 237 33.29 -6.43 -3.19
CA ALA A 237 33.85 -5.59 -2.13
C ALA A 237 32.81 -4.63 -1.51
N TRP A 238 31.92 -4.05 -2.33
CA TRP A 238 30.85 -3.18 -1.84
C TRP A 238 29.73 -3.97 -1.17
N ILE A 239 29.41 -5.18 -1.66
CA ILE A 239 28.45 -6.07 -1.00
C ILE A 239 28.95 -6.45 0.39
N TYR A 240 30.26 -6.72 0.54
CA TYR A 240 30.87 -6.95 1.85
C TYR A 240 30.68 -5.75 2.77
N ASP A 241 31.08 -4.55 2.33
CA ASP A 241 30.96 -3.31 3.12
C ASP A 241 29.51 -3.08 3.55
N THR A 242 28.53 -3.42 2.69
CA THR A 242 27.11 -3.09 2.87
C THR A 242 26.36 -4.09 3.75
N LEU A 243 26.60 -5.40 3.56
CA LEU A 243 25.78 -6.48 4.15
C LEU A 243 26.58 -7.39 5.11
N VAL A 244 27.90 -7.55 4.93
CA VAL A 244 28.68 -8.57 5.65
C VAL A 244 29.57 -7.97 6.75
N ASP A 245 30.08 -6.75 6.58
CA ASP A 245 31.00 -6.14 7.56
C ASP A 245 30.31 -5.99 8.94
N PRO A 246 30.84 -6.64 10.00
CA PRO A 246 30.28 -6.53 11.36
C PRO A 246 30.31 -5.10 11.91
N ASN A 247 31.11 -4.20 11.34
CA ASN A 247 31.19 -2.81 11.76
C ASN A 247 30.20 -1.90 11.04
N ASN A 248 29.55 -2.37 9.96
CA ASN A 248 28.54 -1.61 9.26
C ASN A 248 27.17 -1.80 9.94
N PRO A 249 26.47 -0.73 10.34
CA PRO A 249 25.10 -0.84 10.82
C PRO A 249 24.18 -1.42 9.74
N LEU A 250 23.29 -2.31 10.15
CA LEU A 250 22.24 -2.88 9.29
C LEU A 250 20.95 -2.05 9.39
N PRO A 251 19.99 -2.20 8.48
CA PRO A 251 18.70 -1.51 8.56
C PRO A 251 17.71 -2.15 9.54
N VAL A 252 17.96 -3.39 9.95
CA VAL A 252 17.16 -4.20 10.90
C VAL A 252 18.14 -4.93 11.81
N GLY A 253 17.81 -5.12 13.09
CA GLY A 253 18.69 -5.81 14.03
C GLY A 253 19.99 -5.05 14.28
N THR A 254 19.98 -3.72 14.38
CA THR A 254 21.19 -2.90 14.16
C THR A 254 21.84 -2.38 15.43
N CYS A 255 23.17 -2.30 15.42
CA CYS A 255 23.90 -1.74 16.54
C CYS A 255 23.57 -0.25 16.80
N GLY A 256 23.17 0.06 18.02
CA GLY A 256 23.08 1.41 18.56
C GLY A 256 21.71 2.08 18.40
N ASP A 257 20.66 1.29 18.13
CA ASP A 257 19.28 1.76 18.13
C ASP A 257 18.61 1.66 19.52
N GLY A 258 19.21 0.90 20.44
CA GLY A 258 18.73 0.71 21.80
C GLY A 258 17.51 -0.20 21.92
N VAL A 259 17.24 -1.02 20.90
CA VAL A 259 16.20 -2.04 20.87
C VAL A 259 16.79 -3.41 21.24
N ASP A 260 15.97 -4.25 21.85
CA ASP A 260 16.25 -5.65 22.23
C ASP A 260 15.50 -6.53 21.22
N ASP A 261 16.05 -6.60 20.01
CA ASP A 261 15.54 -7.26 18.82
C ASP A 261 15.51 -8.79 18.96
N ASP A 262 16.41 -9.39 19.74
CA ASP A 262 16.46 -10.84 20.02
C ASP A 262 15.63 -11.26 21.27
N GLY A 263 15.14 -10.28 22.03
CA GLY A 263 14.32 -10.48 23.22
C GLY A 263 15.03 -11.14 24.41
N ASP A 264 16.36 -11.10 24.45
CA ASP A 264 17.15 -11.66 25.55
C ASP A 264 17.08 -10.80 26.84
N GLY A 265 16.66 -9.53 26.69
CA GLY A 265 16.54 -8.53 27.73
C GLY A 265 17.67 -7.50 27.75
N THR A 266 18.53 -7.47 26.72
CA THR A 266 19.76 -6.67 26.65
C THR A 266 19.96 -6.03 25.28
N ALA A 267 19.33 -4.87 25.08
CA ALA A 267 19.51 -4.07 23.87
C ALA A 267 20.98 -3.79 23.45
N ASP A 268 21.22 -3.87 22.15
CA ASP A 268 22.46 -3.68 21.40
C ASP A 268 23.64 -4.55 21.89
N ASP A 269 23.38 -5.76 22.38
CA ASP A 269 24.44 -6.70 22.72
C ASP A 269 24.92 -7.50 21.50
N GLY A 270 26.09 -8.13 21.56
CA GLY A 270 26.68 -8.74 20.36
C GLY A 270 27.28 -7.72 19.37
N CYS A 271 27.25 -6.42 19.69
CA CYS A 271 27.82 -5.35 18.88
C CYS A 271 29.26 -4.97 19.25
N PRO A 272 30.13 -4.61 18.27
CA PRO A 272 31.47 -4.11 18.53
C PRO A 272 31.50 -2.95 19.56
N GLY A 273 32.27 -3.14 20.64
CA GLY A 273 32.38 -2.15 21.72
C GLY A 273 31.23 -2.11 22.74
N LEU A 274 30.18 -2.91 22.57
CA LEU A 274 29.06 -3.07 23.53
C LEU A 274 29.21 -4.37 24.34
N ALA A 275 28.16 -4.88 24.96
CA ALA A 275 28.26 -6.10 25.77
C ALA A 275 28.32 -7.34 24.87
N TYR A 276 29.16 -8.31 25.20
CA TYR A 276 29.15 -9.62 24.55
C TYR A 276 28.16 -10.55 25.22
N THR A 277 27.13 -10.96 24.51
CA THR A 277 26.29 -12.10 24.82
C THR A 277 26.66 -13.28 23.95
N VAL A 278 26.52 -14.47 24.54
CA VAL A 278 26.86 -15.76 23.92
C VAL A 278 25.57 -16.57 23.70
N GLY A 279 24.45 -15.85 23.58
CA GLY A 279 23.12 -16.42 23.37
C GLY A 279 22.97 -17.04 21.99
N ASP A 280 21.83 -17.69 21.77
CA ASP A 280 21.54 -18.40 20.52
C ASP A 280 21.30 -17.42 19.33
N GLU A 281 21.09 -16.12 19.58
CA GLU A 281 20.88 -15.08 18.56
C GLU A 281 21.60 -13.76 18.96
N PRO A 282 22.45 -13.17 18.12
CA PRO A 282 23.14 -11.90 18.41
C PRO A 282 22.61 -10.69 17.60
N GLU A 283 22.62 -9.49 18.19
CA GLU A 283 22.27 -8.22 17.50
C GLU A 283 23.56 -7.58 16.92
N PRO A 284 23.94 -7.73 15.63
CA PRO A 284 23.10 -7.91 14.44
C PRO A 284 23.12 -9.31 13.83
N ASN A 285 21.99 -9.68 13.22
CA ASN A 285 21.79 -10.90 12.44
C ASN A 285 22.21 -10.70 10.97
N ARG A 286 23.23 -11.43 10.52
CA ARG A 286 23.74 -11.46 9.13
C ARG A 286 23.48 -12.80 8.46
N GLY A 287 22.47 -13.51 8.92
CA GLY A 287 22.16 -14.86 8.49
C GLY A 287 23.07 -15.90 9.16
N PRO A 288 22.61 -17.16 9.19
CA PRO A 288 23.22 -18.21 10.02
C PRO A 288 24.67 -18.53 9.64
N LEU A 289 25.04 -18.48 8.36
CA LEU A 289 26.37 -18.84 7.90
C LEU A 289 27.43 -17.78 8.23
N ILE A 290 27.14 -16.51 7.98
CA ILE A 290 28.04 -15.41 8.29
C ILE A 290 28.18 -15.26 9.80
N ASP A 291 27.07 -15.34 10.53
CA ASP A 291 27.07 -15.21 11.99
C ASP A 291 27.83 -16.35 12.68
N TYR A 292 27.77 -17.58 12.16
CA TYR A 292 28.62 -18.69 12.62
C TYR A 292 30.11 -18.31 12.62
N PHE A 293 30.61 -17.73 11.52
CA PHE A 293 32.02 -17.34 11.42
C PHE A 293 32.36 -16.10 12.26
N ILE A 294 31.43 -15.15 12.41
CA ILE A 294 31.59 -14.02 13.32
C ILE A 294 31.69 -14.50 14.78
N ASP A 295 30.87 -15.46 15.16
CA ASP A 295 30.85 -16.04 16.51
C ASP A 295 32.10 -16.87 16.78
N LEU A 296 32.54 -17.67 15.80
CA LEU A 296 33.79 -18.40 15.86
C LEU A 296 34.96 -17.42 16.05
N LYS A 297 35.01 -16.33 15.28
CA LYS A 297 36.02 -15.29 15.43
C LYS A 297 36.00 -14.68 16.84
N ALA A 298 34.82 -14.37 17.38
CA ALA A 298 34.70 -13.82 18.73
C ALA A 298 35.25 -14.79 19.78
N LYS A 299 34.91 -16.10 19.68
CA LYS A 299 35.44 -17.16 20.55
C LYS A 299 36.97 -17.23 20.47
N LEU A 300 37.54 -17.21 19.27
CA LEU A 300 39.00 -17.22 19.07
C LEU A 300 39.68 -15.99 19.68
N GLN A 301 39.06 -14.80 19.60
CA GLN A 301 39.58 -13.58 20.21
C GLN A 301 39.63 -13.67 21.75
N VAL A 302 38.63 -14.32 22.36
CA VAL A 302 38.60 -14.59 23.81
C VAL A 302 39.74 -15.52 24.22
N GLU A 303 39.89 -16.65 23.52
CA GLU A 303 40.94 -17.63 23.81
C GLU A 303 42.35 -17.06 23.58
N ARG A 304 42.51 -16.28 22.51
CA ARG A 304 43.77 -15.58 22.22
C ARG A 304 44.13 -14.59 23.33
N ALA A 305 43.16 -13.87 23.88
CA ALA A 305 43.39 -12.95 24.99
C ALA A 305 43.69 -13.68 26.31
N ALA A 306 43.02 -14.81 26.56
CA ALA A 306 43.29 -15.67 27.72
C ALA A 306 44.72 -16.22 27.68
N MET A 307 45.16 -16.76 26.54
CA MET A 307 46.53 -17.27 26.39
C MET A 307 47.60 -16.17 26.39
N GLN A 308 47.30 -14.98 25.86
CA GLN A 308 48.22 -13.85 25.99
C GLN A 308 48.40 -13.46 27.46
N LYS A 309 47.33 -13.51 28.24
CA LYS A 309 47.38 -13.21 29.68
C LYS A 309 48.20 -14.25 30.44
N ASP A 310 48.03 -15.53 30.10
CA ASP A 310 48.81 -16.64 30.63
C ASP A 310 50.31 -16.44 30.32
N LEU A 311 50.66 -16.23 29.06
CA LEU A 311 52.05 -15.96 28.61
C LEU A 311 52.69 -14.73 29.28
N ASP A 312 51.90 -13.70 29.57
CA ASP A 312 52.38 -12.49 30.24
C ASP A 312 52.58 -12.69 31.76
N TYR A 313 52.09 -13.82 32.32
CA TYR A 313 52.12 -14.15 33.74
C TYR A 313 53.08 -15.31 34.04
N GLU A 314 54.10 -15.06 34.86
CA GLU A 314 55.09 -16.08 35.21
C GLU A 314 54.56 -17.02 36.32
N ASP A 315 54.25 -18.27 35.95
CA ASP A 315 53.46 -19.18 36.79
C ASP A 315 54.32 -19.95 37.80
N CYS A 316 53.91 -19.89 39.08
CA CYS A 316 54.72 -20.44 40.16
C CYS A 316 54.55 -21.96 40.34
N ASN A 317 55.66 -22.65 40.60
CA ASN A 317 55.68 -24.11 40.73
C ASN A 317 54.89 -24.65 41.95
N ILE A 318 53.98 -25.60 41.71
CA ILE A 318 53.06 -26.24 42.69
C ILE A 318 53.73 -26.98 43.86
N VAL A 319 55.07 -27.14 43.84
CA VAL A 319 55.80 -27.86 44.91
C VAL A 319 55.97 -27.02 46.18
N ASP A 320 55.67 -25.70 46.14
CA ASP A 320 55.65 -24.86 47.34
C ASP A 320 54.28 -24.89 48.03
N TRP A 321 54.28 -24.87 49.35
CA TRP A 321 53.10 -25.09 50.21
C TRP A 321 52.26 -23.81 50.38
N ASP A 322 52.70 -22.69 49.83
CA ASP A 322 52.04 -21.37 49.90
C ASP A 322 51.60 -20.81 48.52
N CYS A 323 51.75 -21.57 47.44
CA CYS A 323 51.23 -21.24 46.10
C CYS A 323 49.81 -21.78 45.92
N TYR A 324 48.94 -20.99 45.28
CA TYR A 324 47.55 -21.36 45.01
C TYR A 324 47.03 -20.71 43.73
N GLU A 325 46.06 -21.36 43.10
CA GLU A 325 45.33 -20.83 41.94
C GLU A 325 44.58 -19.54 42.29
N VAL A 326 44.81 -18.52 41.47
CA VAL A 326 44.08 -17.26 41.47
C VAL A 326 43.42 -17.10 40.12
N VAL A 327 42.15 -16.70 40.14
CA VAL A 327 41.42 -16.36 38.93
C VAL A 327 41.57 -14.86 38.70
N GLU A 328 42.23 -14.50 37.60
CA GLU A 328 42.36 -13.14 37.10
C GLU A 328 41.37 -12.94 35.95
N ASN A 329 40.61 -11.84 35.98
CA ASN A 329 39.63 -11.54 34.94
C ASN A 329 40.26 -10.67 33.86
N VAL A 330 40.19 -11.11 32.60
CA VAL A 330 40.67 -10.37 31.44
C VAL A 330 39.48 -9.80 30.68
N THR A 331 39.45 -8.48 30.48
CA THR A 331 38.50 -7.84 29.58
C THR A 331 38.98 -8.00 28.14
N VAL A 332 38.14 -8.54 27.28
CA VAL A 332 38.44 -8.80 25.87
C VAL A 332 37.47 -8.01 25.01
N ASP A 333 37.99 -7.29 24.02
CA ASP A 333 37.20 -6.59 23.00
C ASP A 333 37.13 -7.51 21.77
N THR A 334 35.94 -8.01 21.46
CA THR A 334 35.69 -8.97 20.37
C THR A 334 34.84 -8.33 19.27
N VAL A 335 34.70 -9.02 18.14
CA VAL A 335 33.78 -8.63 17.07
C VAL A 335 32.31 -8.62 17.53
N ARG A 336 31.97 -9.40 18.56
CA ARG A 336 30.63 -9.42 19.19
C ARG A 336 30.55 -8.58 20.46
N GLY A 337 31.46 -7.62 20.61
CA GLY A 337 31.53 -6.74 21.77
C GLY A 337 32.47 -7.21 22.87
N VAL A 338 32.34 -6.57 24.03
CA VAL A 338 33.26 -6.66 25.16
C VAL A 338 32.80 -7.73 26.13
N THR A 339 33.68 -8.70 26.39
CA THR A 339 33.46 -9.78 27.36
C THR A 339 34.54 -9.80 28.45
N VAL A 340 34.32 -10.64 29.46
CA VAL A 340 35.31 -10.92 30.50
C VAL A 340 35.54 -12.42 30.59
N THR A 341 36.77 -12.86 30.34
CA THR A 341 37.17 -14.26 30.49
C THR A 341 38.04 -14.47 31.74
N PRO A 342 37.74 -15.48 32.58
CA PRO A 342 38.56 -15.82 33.73
C PRO A 342 39.78 -16.64 33.31
N VAL A 343 40.98 -16.16 33.64
CA VAL A 343 42.25 -16.88 33.45
C VAL A 343 42.76 -17.33 34.80
N THR A 344 43.13 -18.62 34.92
CA THR A 344 43.66 -19.17 36.16
C THR A 344 45.19 -19.10 36.13
N VAL A 345 45.77 -18.39 37.09
CA VAL A 345 47.23 -18.23 37.25
C VAL A 345 47.67 -18.70 38.65
N GLN A 346 48.95 -19.03 38.84
CA GLN A 346 49.50 -19.52 40.10
C GLN A 346 50.26 -18.41 40.86
N GLU A 347 49.73 -18.00 42.02
CA GLU A 347 50.39 -17.00 42.89
C GLU A 347 50.91 -17.58 44.20
N CYS A 348 52.09 -17.13 44.68
CA CYS A 348 52.63 -17.48 46.01
C CYS A 348 52.70 -16.26 46.95
N ARG A 349 52.41 -16.45 48.25
CA ARG A 349 52.41 -15.35 49.25
C ARG A 349 53.74 -15.21 50.00
N ALA A 350 54.49 -14.15 49.66
CA ALA A 350 55.46 -13.36 50.46
C ALA A 350 56.53 -14.02 51.38
N GLU A 351 56.48 -15.31 51.73
CA GLU A 351 57.54 -15.98 52.53
C GLU A 351 58.55 -16.76 51.66
N TYR A 352 58.21 -17.13 50.43
CA TYR A 352 59.12 -17.71 49.44
C TYR A 352 59.07 -16.95 48.09
N PHE A 353 60.19 -16.98 47.36
CA PHE A 353 60.26 -16.42 46.00
C PHE A 353 59.58 -17.39 45.03
N CYS A 354 58.74 -16.89 44.12
CA CYS A 354 58.20 -17.69 43.02
C CYS A 354 59.37 -18.40 42.31
N VAL A 355 59.33 -19.73 42.30
CA VAL A 355 60.22 -20.54 41.47
C VAL A 355 59.39 -20.91 40.26
N THR A 356 59.82 -20.47 39.08
CA THR A 356 59.16 -20.79 37.81
C THR A 356 58.89 -22.27 37.71
N SER A 357 57.68 -22.63 37.29
CA SER A 357 57.41 -24.00 36.89
C SER A 357 58.25 -24.30 35.64
N PRO A 358 59.11 -25.34 35.64
CA PRO A 358 59.92 -25.67 34.47
C PRO A 358 59.09 -26.24 33.30
N ILE A 359 57.81 -26.54 33.54
CA ILE A 359 56.84 -26.92 32.51
C ILE A 359 56.30 -25.63 31.87
N ASP A 360 55.85 -24.70 32.72
CA ASP A 360 55.37 -23.38 32.32
C ASP A 360 56.43 -22.56 31.56
N GLU A 361 57.67 -22.51 32.06
CA GLU A 361 58.79 -21.83 31.39
C GLU A 361 59.09 -22.44 30.00
N ALA A 362 58.78 -23.72 29.78
CA ALA A 362 58.92 -24.36 28.47
C ALA A 362 57.71 -24.09 27.56
N ASP A 363 56.51 -24.02 28.14
CA ASP A 363 55.28 -23.70 27.44
C ASP A 363 55.28 -22.23 27.00
N ASP A 364 55.66 -21.29 27.86
CA ASP A 364 55.81 -19.86 27.55
C ASP A 364 56.92 -19.55 26.53
N ALA A 365 57.98 -20.35 26.52
CA ALA A 365 59.10 -20.13 25.59
C ALA A 365 58.81 -20.61 24.17
N ILE A 366 57.90 -21.57 23.98
CA ILE A 366 57.75 -22.31 22.70
C ILE A 366 56.29 -22.57 22.35
N VAL A 367 55.48 -23.05 23.29
CA VAL A 367 54.11 -23.54 23.04
C VAL A 367 53.13 -22.38 22.96
N ASN A 368 52.98 -21.58 24.02
CA ASN A 368 52.05 -20.44 24.10
C ASN A 368 52.26 -19.43 22.94
N PRO A 369 53.50 -19.01 22.58
CA PRO A 369 53.71 -18.15 21.42
C PRO A 369 53.32 -18.78 20.07
N ALA A 370 53.44 -20.10 19.93
CA ALA A 370 53.05 -20.81 18.70
C ALA A 370 51.53 -20.92 18.58
N ILE A 371 50.82 -21.15 19.69
CA ILE A 371 49.35 -21.18 19.69
C ILE A 371 48.79 -19.78 19.43
N ILE A 372 49.32 -18.74 20.09
CA ILE A 372 48.89 -17.35 19.83
C ILE A 372 49.10 -16.98 18.36
N ALA A 373 50.24 -17.35 17.77
CA ALA A 373 50.50 -17.10 16.36
C ALA A 373 49.53 -17.85 15.42
N TYR A 374 49.12 -19.07 15.78
CA TYR A 374 48.11 -19.82 15.05
C TYR A 374 46.71 -19.20 15.19
N LEU A 375 46.30 -18.81 16.40
CA LEU A 375 45.03 -18.10 16.61
C LEU A 375 44.99 -16.76 15.88
N ASP A 376 46.07 -15.98 15.91
CA ASP A 376 46.17 -14.71 15.17
C ASP A 376 46.05 -14.95 13.65
N ALA A 377 46.61 -16.05 13.12
CA ALA A 377 46.45 -16.43 11.71
C ALA A 377 45.01 -16.83 11.39
N TRP A 378 44.41 -17.73 12.18
CA TRP A 378 43.04 -18.19 11.95
C TRP A 378 42.00 -17.07 12.07
N ILE A 379 42.16 -16.16 13.03
CA ILE A 379 41.34 -14.95 13.12
C ILE A 379 41.47 -14.11 11.84
N ALA A 380 42.69 -13.96 11.30
CA ALA A 380 42.93 -13.24 10.06
C ALA A 380 42.35 -13.96 8.83
N ASP A 381 42.32 -15.29 8.83
CA ASP A 381 41.73 -16.11 7.77
C ASP A 381 40.20 -15.98 7.75
N ILE A 382 39.54 -16.01 8.91
CA ILE A 382 38.11 -15.71 9.02
C ILE A 382 37.82 -14.29 8.51
N GLU A 383 38.60 -13.30 8.92
CA GLU A 383 38.43 -11.93 8.41
C GLU A 383 38.64 -11.82 6.91
N ARG A 384 39.61 -12.56 6.36
CA ARG A 384 39.89 -12.58 4.93
C ARG A 384 38.75 -13.25 4.17
N GLY A 385 38.29 -14.40 4.63
CA GLY A 385 37.20 -15.11 3.98
C GLY A 385 35.88 -14.37 4.04
N LEU A 386 35.54 -13.72 5.17
CA LEU A 386 34.37 -12.85 5.26
C LEU A 386 34.44 -11.67 4.28
N ARG A 387 35.61 -11.05 4.09
CA ARG A 387 35.82 -9.99 3.07
C ARG A 387 35.54 -10.44 1.63
N HIS A 388 35.75 -11.73 1.35
CA HIS A 388 35.50 -12.34 0.05
C HIS A 388 34.18 -13.13 0.03
N TRP A 389 33.37 -13.10 1.10
CA TRP A 389 32.15 -13.89 1.21
C TRP A 389 31.16 -13.66 0.05
N PRO A 390 30.99 -12.44 -0.49
CA PRO A 390 30.12 -12.25 -1.66
C PRO A 390 30.61 -12.98 -2.93
N GLU A 391 31.88 -13.41 -3.00
CA GLU A 391 32.37 -14.30 -4.07
C GLU A 391 31.81 -15.72 -3.93
N LEU A 392 31.55 -16.18 -2.70
CA LEU A 392 30.83 -17.44 -2.45
C LEU A 392 29.39 -17.32 -2.94
N GLY A 393 28.68 -16.24 -2.60
CA GLY A 393 27.33 -15.95 -3.12
C GLY A 393 27.29 -15.96 -4.65
N GLU A 394 28.16 -15.19 -5.31
CA GLU A 394 28.22 -15.17 -6.78
C GLU A 394 28.50 -16.56 -7.38
N ALA A 395 29.44 -17.31 -6.80
CA ALA A 395 29.79 -18.64 -7.30
C ALA A 395 28.68 -19.68 -7.06
N LEU A 396 27.95 -19.58 -5.94
CA LEU A 396 26.76 -20.40 -5.68
C LEU A 396 25.64 -20.05 -6.65
N SER A 397 25.36 -18.77 -6.90
CA SER A 397 24.36 -18.35 -7.88
C SER A 397 24.69 -18.85 -9.28
N LYS A 398 25.96 -18.79 -9.69
CA LYS A 398 26.42 -19.37 -10.97
C LYS A 398 26.22 -20.89 -11.01
N THR A 399 26.53 -21.56 -9.90
CA THR A 399 26.40 -23.02 -9.80
C THR A 399 24.95 -23.47 -9.94
N LEU A 400 24.03 -22.76 -9.27
CA LEU A 400 22.62 -23.14 -9.17
C LEU A 400 21.79 -22.64 -10.37
N PHE A 401 22.14 -21.48 -10.94
CA PHE A 401 21.22 -20.74 -11.81
C PHE A 401 21.81 -20.35 -13.16
N ASP A 402 23.12 -20.51 -13.39
CA ASP A 402 23.74 -20.19 -14.68
C ASP A 402 23.94 -21.43 -15.55
N ALA A 403 23.09 -21.56 -16.57
CA ALA A 403 23.19 -22.63 -17.55
C ALA A 403 24.54 -22.62 -18.30
N GLY A 404 25.15 -21.44 -18.50
CA GLY A 404 26.49 -21.34 -19.09
C GLY A 404 27.56 -22.02 -18.24
N THR A 405 27.58 -21.71 -16.95
CA THR A 405 28.46 -22.36 -15.97
C THR A 405 28.24 -23.87 -15.91
N PHE A 406 26.99 -24.34 -15.97
CA PHE A 406 26.67 -25.76 -16.01
C PHE A 406 27.28 -26.43 -17.26
N ARG A 407 27.10 -25.82 -18.44
CA ARG A 407 27.70 -26.29 -19.70
C ARG A 407 29.23 -26.29 -19.65
N ASP A 408 29.84 -25.25 -19.10
CA ASP A 408 31.29 -25.16 -18.96
C ASP A 408 31.85 -26.27 -18.06
N ALA A 409 31.14 -26.59 -16.98
CA ALA A 409 31.48 -27.72 -16.11
C ALA A 409 31.35 -29.06 -16.83
N GLN A 410 30.27 -29.27 -17.60
CA GLN A 410 30.10 -30.45 -18.46
C GLN A 410 31.24 -30.57 -19.47
N ASN A 411 31.56 -29.47 -20.16
CA ASN A 411 32.68 -29.34 -21.09
C ASN A 411 33.99 -29.77 -20.46
N PHE A 412 34.31 -29.23 -19.30
CA PHE A 412 35.55 -29.54 -18.59
C PHE A 412 35.61 -30.99 -18.07
N LEU A 413 34.56 -31.46 -17.40
CA LEU A 413 34.57 -32.75 -16.72
C LEU A 413 34.46 -33.94 -17.67
N CYS A 414 33.84 -33.74 -18.83
CA CYS A 414 33.62 -34.79 -19.81
C CYS A 414 34.52 -34.67 -21.06
N ASP A 415 35.54 -33.78 -21.07
CA ASP A 415 36.46 -33.54 -22.21
C ASP A 415 37.28 -34.79 -22.60
N GLY A 416 37.44 -35.75 -21.68
CA GLY A 416 38.26 -36.95 -21.85
C GLY A 416 37.61 -38.14 -22.58
N ASP A 417 36.31 -38.09 -22.86
CA ASP A 417 35.54 -39.26 -23.31
C ASP A 417 35.23 -39.31 -24.82
N ALA A 418 35.59 -38.26 -25.58
CA ALA A 418 35.43 -38.24 -27.03
C ALA A 418 36.70 -38.74 -27.75
N GLU A 419 36.68 -39.96 -28.31
CA GLU A 419 37.75 -40.39 -29.21
C GLU A 419 37.75 -39.53 -30.51
N GLU A 420 38.90 -38.91 -30.78
CA GLU A 420 39.14 -38.01 -31.91
C GLU A 420 38.87 -38.69 -33.28
N GLY A 421 37.72 -38.42 -33.91
CA GLY A 421 37.54 -38.65 -35.35
C GLY A 421 36.23 -39.24 -35.88
N GLU A 422 35.15 -39.36 -35.11
CA GLU A 422 33.84 -39.78 -35.67
C GLU A 422 32.91 -38.59 -35.94
N THR A 423 32.80 -38.23 -37.23
CA THR A 423 31.70 -37.42 -37.75
C THR A 423 30.56 -38.35 -38.16
N ASP A 424 29.53 -38.54 -37.35
CA ASP A 424 28.25 -39.10 -37.83
C ASP A 424 27.05 -38.76 -36.91
N GLU A 425 25.88 -38.68 -37.55
CA GLU A 425 24.63 -37.98 -37.18
C GLU A 425 23.85 -38.49 -35.94
N VAL A 426 24.48 -39.03 -34.90
CA VAL A 426 23.82 -39.37 -33.63
C VAL A 426 24.78 -39.10 -32.48
N LEU A 427 24.40 -38.12 -31.65
CA LEU A 427 24.75 -37.95 -30.23
C LEU A 427 25.76 -38.98 -29.71
N ASP A 428 26.99 -38.52 -29.51
CA ASP A 428 28.10 -39.22 -28.86
C ASP A 428 27.62 -39.91 -27.57
N THR A 429 27.53 -41.24 -27.58
CA THR A 429 26.91 -41.97 -26.48
C THR A 429 27.77 -42.01 -25.22
N ASP A 430 29.06 -41.68 -25.27
CA ASP A 430 29.93 -41.73 -24.08
C ASP A 430 30.04 -40.35 -23.43
N ARG A 431 30.22 -39.29 -24.22
CA ARG A 431 30.08 -37.90 -23.75
C ARG A 431 28.67 -37.62 -23.20
N ALA A 432 27.62 -38.06 -23.91
CA ALA A 432 26.24 -37.86 -23.46
C ALA A 432 25.96 -38.54 -22.11
N LYS A 433 26.45 -39.76 -21.91
CA LYS A 433 26.33 -40.47 -20.63
C LYS A 433 27.12 -39.80 -19.51
N CYS A 434 28.27 -39.17 -19.80
CA CYS A 434 29.03 -38.42 -18.81
C CYS A 434 28.26 -37.19 -18.36
N GLU A 435 27.79 -36.39 -19.31
CA GLU A 435 27.03 -35.16 -19.05
C GLU A 435 25.68 -35.40 -18.35
N ASP A 436 24.98 -36.49 -18.66
CA ASP A 436 23.78 -36.92 -17.94
C ASP A 436 24.08 -37.29 -16.47
N GLY A 437 25.34 -37.59 -16.14
CA GLY A 437 25.83 -37.86 -14.78
C GLY A 437 26.46 -36.66 -14.08
N ILE A 438 26.53 -35.48 -14.72
CA ILE A 438 27.00 -34.24 -14.09
C ILE A 438 25.84 -33.64 -13.29
N GLY A 439 25.97 -33.67 -11.96
CA GLY A 439 25.05 -33.03 -11.03
C GLY A 439 25.64 -31.75 -10.43
N ILE A 440 24.87 -31.14 -9.53
CA ILE A 440 25.20 -29.86 -8.92
C ILE A 440 26.48 -29.89 -8.09
N PHE A 441 26.81 -31.01 -7.44
CA PHE A 441 28.06 -31.17 -6.69
C PHE A 441 29.30 -31.11 -7.58
N GLN A 442 29.22 -31.66 -8.79
CA GLN A 442 30.32 -31.58 -9.76
C GLN A 442 30.49 -30.14 -10.27
N VAL A 443 29.41 -29.41 -10.50
CA VAL A 443 29.41 -28.01 -10.90
C VAL A 443 29.94 -27.11 -9.76
N ALA A 444 29.49 -27.34 -8.53
CA ALA A 444 30.02 -26.69 -7.33
C ALA A 444 31.52 -26.97 -7.17
N GLY A 445 31.95 -28.21 -7.44
CA GLY A 445 33.37 -28.57 -7.47
C GLY A 445 34.14 -27.79 -8.52
N TYR A 446 33.51 -27.51 -9.68
CA TYR A 446 34.07 -26.74 -10.78
C TYR A 446 34.21 -25.25 -10.43
N THR A 447 33.18 -24.64 -9.87
CA THR A 447 33.12 -23.21 -9.51
C THR A 447 33.78 -22.90 -8.16
N LEU A 448 33.28 -23.47 -7.06
CA LEU A 448 33.70 -23.20 -5.68
C LEU A 448 35.04 -23.84 -5.34
N GLY A 449 35.33 -24.98 -5.95
CA GLY A 449 36.62 -25.67 -5.80
C GLY A 449 37.74 -25.12 -6.68
N GLY A 450 37.42 -24.29 -7.68
CA GLY A 450 38.40 -23.73 -8.60
C GLY A 450 38.96 -24.72 -9.61
N LEU A 451 38.19 -25.73 -10.04
CA LEU A 451 38.61 -26.54 -11.20
C LEU A 451 38.48 -25.75 -12.50
N ASN A 452 37.66 -24.70 -12.52
CA ASN A 452 37.44 -23.80 -13.65
C ASN A 452 38.63 -22.88 -13.97
N ASP A 453 39.49 -22.57 -13.00
CA ASP A 453 40.65 -21.70 -13.19
C ASP A 453 41.88 -22.30 -12.50
N SER A 454 42.77 -22.92 -13.28
CA SER A 454 44.01 -23.49 -12.73
C SER A 454 44.97 -22.46 -12.15
N ASP A 455 44.80 -21.17 -12.48
CA ASP A 455 45.63 -20.07 -11.98
C ASP A 455 45.06 -19.44 -10.70
N LYS A 456 43.83 -19.81 -10.29
CA LYS A 456 43.18 -19.29 -9.07
C LYS A 456 42.44 -20.41 -8.30
N PRO A 457 42.84 -20.71 -7.06
CA PRO A 457 42.03 -21.58 -6.20
C PRO A 457 40.64 -20.97 -5.98
N GLY A 458 39.60 -21.81 -6.05
CA GLY A 458 38.22 -21.39 -5.78
C GLY A 458 38.01 -21.06 -4.30
N PHE A 459 36.87 -20.44 -3.97
CA PHE A 459 36.59 -19.92 -2.63
C PHE A 459 36.83 -20.94 -1.50
N ILE A 460 36.45 -22.20 -1.72
CA ILE A 460 36.63 -23.25 -0.71
C ILE A 460 38.10 -23.49 -0.41
N ASN A 461 38.91 -23.61 -1.46
CA ASN A 461 40.33 -23.92 -1.35
C ASN A 461 41.16 -22.71 -0.90
N GLU A 462 40.76 -21.50 -1.28
CA GLU A 462 41.49 -20.27 -0.97
C GLU A 462 41.14 -19.66 0.40
N TYR A 463 39.89 -19.80 0.84
CA TYR A 463 39.39 -19.13 2.04
C TYR A 463 38.77 -20.10 3.03
N LEU A 464 37.75 -20.85 2.63
CA LEU A 464 36.91 -21.57 3.61
C LEU A 464 37.70 -22.58 4.46
N LEU A 465 38.60 -23.36 3.84
CA LEU A 465 39.41 -24.33 4.57
C LEU A 465 40.19 -23.69 5.72
N SER A 466 40.79 -22.51 5.49
CA SER A 466 41.52 -21.80 6.55
C SER A 466 40.59 -21.08 7.53
N MET A 467 39.41 -20.63 7.09
CA MET A 467 38.36 -20.16 8.01
C MET A 467 37.89 -21.23 9.00
N LEU A 468 37.96 -22.51 8.61
CA LEU A 468 37.66 -23.67 9.47
C LEU A 468 38.87 -24.14 10.31
N GLY A 469 40.02 -23.46 10.18
CA GLY A 469 41.22 -23.74 10.97
C GLY A 469 42.25 -24.62 10.26
N ALA A 470 42.04 -25.00 8.99
CA ALA A 470 43.07 -25.70 8.24
C ALA A 470 44.26 -24.77 7.96
N PRO A 471 45.52 -25.20 8.18
CA PRO A 471 46.67 -24.40 7.82
C PRO A 471 46.73 -24.14 6.30
N ASP A 472 47.17 -22.94 5.89
CA ASP A 472 47.28 -22.52 4.48
C ASP A 472 48.02 -23.50 3.54
N PHE A 473 48.89 -24.37 4.08
CA PHE A 473 49.65 -25.34 3.28
C PHE A 473 48.89 -26.63 2.93
N VAL A 474 47.68 -26.84 3.47
CA VAL A 474 46.86 -28.04 3.18
C VAL A 474 46.45 -28.12 1.71
N GLY A 475 46.34 -26.99 1.01
CA GLY A 475 46.04 -26.94 -0.44
C GLY A 475 47.20 -27.34 -1.37
N GLU A 476 48.47 -27.26 -0.95
CA GLU A 476 49.62 -27.46 -1.86
C GLU A 476 50.63 -28.57 -1.47
N VAL A 477 50.71 -29.06 -0.22
CA VAL A 477 51.77 -30.03 0.16
C VAL A 477 51.35 -31.00 1.28
N VAL A 478 51.00 -32.25 0.93
CA VAL A 478 50.63 -33.30 1.92
C VAL A 478 51.79 -34.21 2.37
N GLU A 479 53.01 -34.15 1.82
CA GLU A 479 54.00 -35.22 2.12
C GLU A 479 54.97 -35.00 3.31
N GLU A 480 55.09 -33.83 3.95
CA GLU A 480 56.07 -33.63 5.06
C GLU A 480 55.54 -33.01 6.38
N GLY A 481 54.28 -32.55 6.46
CA GLY A 481 53.76 -31.74 7.59
C GLY A 481 52.96 -32.46 8.71
N GLY A 482 52.52 -33.71 8.49
CA GLY A 482 51.49 -34.33 9.33
C GLY A 482 51.81 -34.51 10.83
N ALA A 483 53.08 -34.59 11.23
CA ALA A 483 53.45 -34.77 12.64
C ALA A 483 53.38 -33.50 13.49
N VAL A 484 53.57 -32.32 12.87
CA VAL A 484 53.44 -31.02 13.56
C VAL A 484 51.96 -30.65 13.71
N PHE A 485 51.17 -30.96 12.70
CA PHE A 485 49.72 -30.70 12.70
C PHE A 485 48.95 -31.54 13.72
N LEU A 486 49.19 -32.86 13.78
CA LEU A 486 48.59 -33.72 14.81
C LEU A 486 48.96 -33.32 16.25
N TRP A 487 50.16 -32.74 16.44
CA TRP A 487 50.59 -32.23 17.74
C TRP A 487 49.88 -30.92 18.12
N LEU A 488 49.73 -29.99 17.16
CA LEU A 488 49.00 -28.74 17.36
C LEU A 488 47.52 -29.01 17.67
N GLN A 489 46.93 -30.01 17.01
CA GLN A 489 45.56 -30.45 17.23
C GLN A 489 45.32 -30.99 18.65
N ASP A 490 46.11 -31.98 19.10
CA ASP A 490 45.99 -32.55 20.45
C ASP A 490 46.07 -31.47 21.56
N LEU A 491 46.84 -30.42 21.28
CA LEU A 491 47.02 -29.26 22.14
C LEU A 491 45.80 -28.30 22.09
N LEU A 492 45.32 -27.95 20.90
CA LEU A 492 44.15 -27.08 20.72
C LEU A 492 42.88 -27.70 21.30
N GLN A 493 42.65 -29.00 21.14
CA GLN A 493 41.52 -29.72 21.74
C GLN A 493 41.55 -29.69 23.29
N SER A 494 42.73 -29.49 23.89
CA SER A 494 42.85 -29.36 25.35
C SER A 494 42.49 -27.97 25.86
N ILE A 495 42.61 -26.95 25.01
CA ILE A 495 42.37 -25.54 25.32
C ILE A 495 40.93 -25.17 24.96
N MET A 496 40.48 -25.61 23.78
CA MET A 496 39.14 -25.44 23.25
C MET A 496 38.50 -26.83 23.09
N PRO A 497 37.98 -27.43 24.17
CA PRO A 497 37.41 -28.77 24.14
C PRO A 497 36.11 -28.86 23.33
N ASP A 498 35.44 -27.73 23.11
CA ASP A 498 34.17 -27.62 22.40
C ASP A 498 34.32 -27.44 20.88
N ILE A 499 35.55 -27.33 20.37
CA ILE A 499 35.84 -27.21 18.93
C ILE A 499 36.55 -28.49 18.47
N ASP A 500 35.96 -29.22 17.51
CA ASP A 500 36.53 -30.45 16.96
C ASP A 500 37.34 -30.14 15.68
N PHE A 501 38.67 -30.15 15.81
CA PHE A 501 39.60 -29.68 14.77
C PHE A 501 39.87 -30.71 13.65
N LEU A 502 39.41 -31.96 13.82
CA LEU A 502 39.50 -33.04 12.83
C LEU A 502 38.20 -33.82 12.73
N ASP A 503 37.09 -33.11 12.70
CA ASP A 503 35.88 -33.74 12.18
C ASP A 503 36.14 -34.06 10.68
N PRO A 504 35.71 -35.21 10.12
CA PRO A 504 35.65 -35.47 8.67
C PRO A 504 35.21 -34.27 7.81
N LEU A 505 34.48 -33.32 8.40
CA LEU A 505 34.14 -31.99 7.90
C LEU A 505 35.30 -31.19 7.24
N VAL A 506 36.53 -31.25 7.77
CA VAL A 506 37.70 -30.57 7.17
C VAL A 506 38.27 -31.35 5.98
N ALA A 507 38.04 -32.68 5.94
CA ALA A 507 38.50 -33.52 4.85
C ALA A 507 37.67 -33.35 3.56
N ASP A 508 36.39 -32.97 3.70
CA ASP A 508 35.46 -32.71 2.60
C ASP A 508 34.73 -31.36 2.79
N ALA A 509 35.46 -30.25 2.91
CA ALA A 509 34.88 -28.91 3.08
C ALA A 509 33.87 -28.48 1.99
N LYS A 510 33.85 -29.18 0.85
CA LYS A 510 32.80 -29.06 -0.18
C LYS A 510 31.46 -29.62 0.29
N GLU A 511 31.47 -30.78 0.94
CA GLU A 511 30.29 -31.37 1.58
C GLU A 511 29.83 -30.46 2.71
N LEU A 512 30.75 -29.87 3.49
CA LEU A 512 30.40 -28.94 4.56
C LEU A 512 29.64 -27.68 4.09
N VAL A 513 30.10 -27.00 3.02
CA VAL A 513 29.38 -25.81 2.52
C VAL A 513 27.97 -26.15 2.12
N LEU A 514 27.82 -27.30 1.46
CA LEU A 514 26.54 -27.72 0.92
C LEU A 514 25.65 -28.31 2.01
N GLU A 515 26.22 -28.95 3.03
CA GLU A 515 25.53 -29.44 4.23
C GLU A 515 25.10 -28.28 5.14
N LEU A 516 25.95 -27.26 5.35
CA LEU A 516 25.57 -26.05 6.09
C LEU A 516 24.58 -25.19 5.32
N ALA A 517 24.71 -25.11 3.99
CA ALA A 517 23.67 -24.51 3.17
C ALA A 517 22.37 -25.32 3.31
N SER A 518 22.40 -26.64 3.20
CA SER A 518 21.26 -27.51 3.45
C SER A 518 20.65 -27.32 4.84
N GLU A 519 21.45 -27.23 5.89
CA GLU A 519 21.02 -26.99 7.28
C GLU A 519 20.41 -25.60 7.46
N ALA A 520 21.05 -24.58 6.89
CA ALA A 520 20.58 -23.20 6.91
C ALA A 520 19.39 -22.94 5.99
N LEU A 521 18.97 -23.92 5.18
CA LEU A 521 17.84 -23.82 4.25
C LEU A 521 16.74 -24.83 4.56
N GLY A 522 17.01 -25.79 5.45
CA GLY A 522 16.05 -26.77 5.95
C GLY A 522 15.99 -28.10 5.18
N PHE A 523 16.91 -28.37 4.25
CA PHE A 523 16.61 -29.20 3.08
C PHE A 523 17.83 -29.77 2.28
N ASP A 524 17.63 -30.82 1.46
CA ASP A 524 18.65 -31.43 0.58
C ASP A 524 18.70 -30.88 -0.88
N VAL A 525 19.90 -30.49 -1.32
CA VAL A 525 20.19 -29.86 -2.63
C VAL A 525 20.04 -30.81 -3.84
N GLU A 526 20.20 -32.12 -3.68
CA GLU A 526 20.12 -33.08 -4.79
C GLU A 526 18.68 -33.37 -5.20
N LEU A 527 17.75 -33.55 -4.25
CA LEU A 527 16.34 -33.70 -4.61
C LEU A 527 15.74 -32.44 -5.22
N LEU A 528 16.19 -31.27 -4.76
CA LEU A 528 15.80 -30.05 -5.42
C LEU A 528 16.03 -30.16 -6.93
N SER A 529 17.19 -30.66 -7.37
CA SER A 529 17.48 -30.84 -8.78
C SER A 529 16.41 -31.67 -9.48
N ASP A 530 15.86 -32.70 -8.84
CA ASP A 530 14.82 -33.56 -9.43
C ASP A 530 13.44 -32.89 -9.48
N PHE A 531 13.04 -32.14 -8.45
CA PHE A 531 11.84 -31.30 -8.53
C PHE A 531 11.95 -30.30 -9.68
N LEU A 532 13.11 -29.65 -9.81
CA LEU A 532 13.36 -28.63 -10.81
C LEU A 532 13.60 -29.18 -12.23
N LYS A 533 14.07 -30.42 -12.37
CA LYS A 533 14.21 -31.13 -13.66
C LYS A 533 12.88 -31.67 -14.19
N SER A 534 11.90 -31.90 -13.31
CA SER A 534 10.62 -32.50 -13.69
C SER A 534 9.44 -31.82 -13.00
N PRO A 535 9.32 -30.48 -13.02
CA PRO A 535 8.29 -29.76 -12.26
C PRO A 535 6.88 -30.14 -12.74
N THR A 536 6.72 -30.40 -14.04
CA THR A 536 5.45 -30.87 -14.60
C THR A 536 4.96 -32.16 -13.93
N HIS A 537 5.86 -33.11 -13.65
CA HIS A 537 5.49 -34.36 -12.98
C HIS A 537 4.95 -34.08 -11.58
N TRP A 538 5.69 -33.28 -10.82
CA TRP A 538 5.40 -33.03 -9.42
C TRP A 538 4.17 -32.14 -9.21
N MET A 539 3.86 -31.25 -10.15
CA MET A 539 2.57 -30.54 -10.21
C MET A 539 1.37 -31.48 -10.39
N GLU A 540 1.58 -32.71 -10.89
CA GLU A 540 0.54 -33.74 -11.04
C GLU A 540 0.54 -34.76 -9.88
N VAL A 541 1.39 -34.57 -8.86
CA VAL A 541 1.47 -35.43 -7.67
C VAL A 541 0.70 -34.79 -6.52
N GLY A 542 -0.29 -35.52 -6.00
CA GLY A 542 -1.09 -35.04 -4.86
C GLY A 542 -0.42 -35.18 -3.49
N SER A 543 0.37 -36.22 -3.28
CA SER A 543 1.17 -36.38 -2.07
C SER A 543 2.34 -37.34 -2.29
N ALA A 544 3.39 -37.18 -1.48
CA ALA A 544 4.63 -37.96 -1.56
C ALA A 544 5.17 -38.27 -0.16
N ASP A 545 5.96 -39.35 -0.05
CA ASP A 545 6.78 -39.62 1.12
C ASP A 545 8.21 -39.15 0.82
N ILE A 546 8.72 -38.26 1.68
CA ILE A 546 9.91 -37.44 1.47
C ILE A 546 10.92 -37.73 2.59
N ASP A 547 12.08 -38.28 2.22
CA ASP A 547 13.23 -38.52 3.11
C ASP A 547 14.02 -37.24 3.43
N VAL A 548 13.68 -36.57 4.55
CA VAL A 548 14.31 -35.31 4.98
C VAL A 548 15.60 -35.52 5.80
N PRO A 549 16.63 -34.66 5.66
CA PRO A 549 17.97 -34.87 6.26
C PRO A 549 18.03 -35.06 7.79
N PHE A 550 16.96 -34.70 8.50
CA PHE A 550 16.89 -34.68 9.97
C PHE A 550 15.87 -35.67 10.55
N SER A 551 15.28 -36.51 9.71
CA SER A 551 14.36 -37.58 10.12
C SER A 551 14.98 -38.96 9.89
N ASP A 552 14.76 -39.88 10.83
CA ASP A 552 15.10 -41.29 10.64
C ASP A 552 14.04 -42.03 9.75
N ASP A 553 12.89 -41.40 9.50
CA ASP A 553 11.74 -41.93 8.76
C ASP A 553 11.26 -40.93 7.68
N ASP A 554 10.82 -41.43 6.51
CA ASP A 554 10.21 -40.59 5.47
C ASP A 554 9.02 -39.76 6.04
N VAL A 555 8.97 -38.49 5.67
CA VAL A 555 7.91 -37.53 6.03
C VAL A 555 6.86 -37.50 4.93
N HIS A 556 5.61 -37.74 5.29
CA HIS A 556 4.49 -37.63 4.35
C HIS A 556 4.14 -36.16 4.13
N VAL A 557 4.04 -35.74 2.86
CA VAL A 557 3.67 -34.37 2.48
C VAL A 557 2.52 -34.38 1.48
N ASP A 558 1.56 -33.49 1.67
CA ASP A 558 0.54 -33.18 0.67
C ASP A 558 1.08 -32.08 -0.28
N LEU A 559 1.04 -32.32 -1.60
CA LEU A 559 1.56 -31.42 -2.64
C LEU A 559 0.41 -30.70 -3.34
N PHE A 560 0.03 -31.07 -4.57
CA PHE A 560 -0.94 -30.30 -5.36
C PHE A 560 -2.30 -30.97 -5.52
N ASP A 561 -3.37 -30.17 -5.54
CA ASP A 561 -4.72 -30.65 -5.80
C ASP A 561 -5.01 -30.79 -7.31
N ASP A 562 -6.02 -31.59 -7.64
CA ASP A 562 -6.51 -31.73 -9.02
C ASP A 562 -6.99 -30.36 -9.56
N GLY A 563 -6.18 -29.72 -10.40
CA GLY A 563 -6.52 -28.46 -11.07
C GLY A 563 -5.49 -27.33 -10.92
N ASP A 564 -4.54 -27.43 -9.99
CA ASP A 564 -3.57 -26.36 -9.71
C ASP A 564 -2.64 -26.11 -10.91
N ARG A 565 -2.18 -27.18 -11.55
CA ARG A 565 -1.42 -27.10 -12.81
C ARG A 565 -2.25 -26.48 -13.94
N GLU A 566 -3.51 -26.88 -14.09
CA GLU A 566 -4.42 -26.28 -15.09
C GLU A 566 -4.70 -24.80 -14.81
N TYR A 567 -4.67 -24.39 -13.54
CA TYR A 567 -4.77 -22.99 -13.17
C TYR A 567 -3.54 -22.21 -13.64
N LEU A 568 -2.33 -22.70 -13.34
CA LEU A 568 -1.09 -22.08 -13.82
C LEU A 568 -1.02 -22.04 -15.37
N ASP A 569 -1.41 -23.11 -16.06
CA ASP A 569 -1.55 -23.11 -17.52
C ASP A 569 -2.43 -21.96 -18.02
N ALA A 570 -3.59 -21.78 -17.38
CA ALA A 570 -4.58 -20.80 -17.80
C ALA A 570 -4.09 -19.37 -17.57
N VAL A 571 -3.42 -19.10 -16.44
CA VAL A 571 -2.83 -17.79 -16.13
C VAL A 571 -1.65 -17.47 -17.05
N MET A 572 -0.83 -18.47 -17.40
CA MET A 572 0.28 -18.32 -18.34
C MET A 572 -0.16 -18.28 -19.82
N GLY A 573 -1.43 -18.54 -20.11
CA GLY A 573 -1.96 -18.59 -21.47
C GLY A 573 -1.55 -19.83 -22.28
N LEU A 574 -1.12 -20.91 -21.61
CA LEU A 574 -0.65 -22.13 -22.25
C LEU A 574 -1.83 -22.98 -22.80
N VAL A 575 -1.72 -23.44 -24.04
CA VAL A 575 -2.78 -24.22 -24.71
C VAL A 575 -2.27 -25.58 -25.17
N ASP A 576 -2.82 -26.65 -24.57
CA ASP A 576 -2.33 -28.03 -24.77
C ASP A 576 -0.80 -28.10 -24.57
N PRO A 577 -0.26 -27.68 -23.42
CA PRO A 577 1.18 -27.52 -23.26
C PRO A 577 1.96 -28.83 -23.15
N LEU A 578 1.27 -29.93 -22.82
CA LEU A 578 1.92 -31.16 -22.42
C LEU A 578 2.20 -32.13 -23.56
N VAL A 579 3.32 -32.84 -23.45
CA VAL A 579 3.66 -34.03 -24.24
C VAL A 579 3.99 -35.19 -23.30
N GLY A 580 3.66 -36.43 -23.70
CA GLY A 580 3.91 -37.59 -22.86
C GLY A 580 5.40 -37.90 -22.72
N ASP A 581 5.83 -38.27 -21.51
CA ASP A 581 7.22 -38.47 -21.15
C ASP A 581 7.44 -39.61 -20.13
N GLN A 582 8.67 -39.81 -19.68
CA GLN A 582 9.05 -40.67 -18.55
C GLN A 582 10.01 -39.91 -17.62
N VAL A 583 9.77 -39.96 -16.32
CA VAL A 583 10.66 -39.38 -15.31
C VAL A 583 11.29 -40.52 -14.51
N GLU A 584 12.60 -40.43 -14.27
CA GLU A 584 13.29 -41.29 -13.30
C GLU A 584 13.26 -40.59 -11.94
N LEU A 585 12.68 -41.26 -10.95
CA LEU A 585 12.59 -40.78 -9.58
C LEU A 585 13.93 -41.00 -8.84
N PRO A 586 14.18 -40.32 -7.70
CA PRO A 586 15.43 -40.44 -6.93
C PRO A 586 15.80 -41.88 -6.54
N ASP A 587 14.81 -42.77 -6.42
CA ASP A 587 15.01 -44.20 -6.11
C ASP A 587 15.42 -45.05 -7.34
N GLY A 588 15.60 -44.42 -8.51
CA GLY A 588 15.89 -45.03 -9.81
C GLY A 588 14.67 -45.63 -10.50
N THR A 589 13.45 -45.40 -9.99
CA THR A 589 12.22 -45.88 -10.61
C THR A 589 11.80 -44.96 -11.75
N VAL A 590 11.60 -45.53 -12.94
CA VAL A 590 11.06 -44.79 -14.09
C VAL A 590 9.54 -44.87 -14.11
N VAL A 591 8.87 -43.71 -14.05
CA VAL A 591 7.41 -43.58 -14.07
C VAL A 591 6.92 -42.86 -15.33
N PRO A 592 5.75 -43.25 -15.89
CA PRO A 592 5.12 -42.46 -16.94
C PRO A 592 4.69 -41.10 -16.42
N SER A 593 5.04 -40.05 -17.16
CA SER A 593 4.71 -38.67 -16.81
C SER A 593 4.34 -37.87 -18.06
N SER A 594 4.19 -36.57 -17.89
CA SER A 594 4.16 -35.56 -18.94
C SER A 594 5.27 -34.52 -18.69
N ARG A 595 5.61 -33.75 -19.73
CA ARG A 595 6.45 -32.56 -19.66
C ARG A 595 5.88 -31.43 -20.52
N LEU A 596 6.33 -30.21 -20.29
CA LEU A 596 6.08 -29.11 -21.22
C LEU A 596 6.73 -29.39 -22.59
N LYS A 597 6.03 -28.99 -23.65
CA LYS A 597 6.60 -28.93 -24.99
C LYS A 597 7.59 -27.76 -25.04
N ASP A 598 8.66 -27.89 -25.82
CA ASP A 598 9.66 -26.82 -26.03
C ASP A 598 9.07 -25.53 -26.66
N ASN A 599 7.81 -25.55 -27.09
CA ASN A 599 7.09 -24.40 -27.62
C ASN A 599 5.90 -23.96 -26.74
N ALA A 600 5.78 -24.52 -25.53
CA ALA A 600 4.81 -24.16 -24.51
C ALA A 600 5.38 -23.05 -23.63
N GLU A 601 5.65 -21.90 -24.25
CA GLU A 601 6.22 -20.73 -23.60
C GLU A 601 5.12 -19.69 -23.36
N TRP A 602 5.19 -18.97 -22.25
CA TRP A 602 4.34 -17.80 -22.02
C TRP A 602 4.89 -16.55 -22.72
N THR A 603 4.04 -15.53 -22.90
CA THR A 603 4.44 -14.22 -23.40
C THR A 603 3.96 -13.12 -22.45
N LEU A 604 4.60 -11.95 -22.46
CA LEU A 604 4.13 -10.80 -21.66
C LEU A 604 2.72 -10.31 -22.08
N GLU A 605 2.20 -10.71 -23.24
CA GLU A 605 0.82 -10.41 -23.63
C GLU A 605 -0.17 -11.32 -22.88
N ASP A 606 0.20 -12.58 -22.67
CA ASP A 606 -0.66 -13.62 -22.13
C ASP A 606 -0.44 -13.91 -20.62
N PHE A 607 0.72 -13.54 -20.06
CA PHE A 607 1.08 -13.78 -18.66
C PHE A 607 1.21 -12.47 -17.88
N GLU A 608 0.11 -12.08 -17.24
CA GLU A 608 -0.06 -10.79 -16.55
C GLU A 608 0.88 -10.58 -15.35
N PRO A 609 1.15 -11.57 -14.47
CA PRO A 609 2.16 -11.42 -13.41
C PRO A 609 3.55 -11.03 -13.92
N ALA A 610 4.03 -11.65 -15.01
CA ALA A 610 5.29 -11.28 -15.63
C ALA A 610 5.23 -9.89 -16.29
N TYR A 611 4.08 -9.52 -16.87
CA TYR A 611 3.87 -8.16 -17.38
C TYR A 611 4.00 -7.11 -16.26
N ASP A 612 3.36 -7.35 -15.12
CA ASP A 612 3.36 -6.43 -13.99
C ASP A 612 4.73 -6.32 -13.30
N ALA A 613 5.47 -7.44 -13.21
CA ALA A 613 6.88 -7.46 -12.83
C ALA A 613 7.73 -6.56 -13.74
N VAL A 614 7.53 -6.64 -15.06
CA VAL A 614 8.22 -5.77 -16.04
C VAL A 614 7.80 -4.30 -15.87
N GLN A 615 6.52 -4.00 -15.64
CA GLN A 615 6.08 -2.61 -15.42
C GLN A 615 6.68 -2.03 -14.14
N MET A 616 6.71 -2.79 -13.04
CA MET A 616 7.35 -2.37 -11.80
C MET A 616 8.86 -2.16 -12.00
N SER A 617 9.50 -3.03 -12.78
CA SER A 617 10.92 -2.94 -13.16
C SER A 617 11.24 -1.70 -14.02
N LYS A 618 10.28 -1.19 -14.77
CA LYS A 618 10.42 0.10 -15.48
C LYS A 618 10.23 1.28 -14.54
N LEU A 619 9.25 1.20 -13.64
CA LEU A 619 8.97 2.26 -12.66
C LEU A 619 10.13 2.47 -11.68
N LEU A 620 10.82 1.40 -11.23
CA LEU A 620 11.97 1.52 -10.33
C LEU A 620 13.13 2.33 -10.93
N LEU A 621 13.24 2.41 -12.26
CA LEU A 621 14.29 3.18 -12.96
C LEU A 621 14.00 4.69 -12.98
N LEU A 622 12.78 5.11 -12.65
CA LEU A 622 12.37 6.51 -12.66
C LEU A 622 12.63 7.18 -11.31
N ASP A 623 13.09 8.44 -11.35
CA ASP A 623 13.17 9.29 -10.17
C ASP A 623 11.81 9.95 -9.85
N ALA A 624 11.76 10.80 -8.81
CA ALA A 624 10.51 11.47 -8.45
C ALA A 624 9.88 12.25 -9.61
N ASN A 625 10.65 12.83 -10.53
CA ASN A 625 10.07 13.54 -11.67
C ASN A 625 9.41 12.55 -12.64
N GLY A 626 10.08 11.44 -12.94
CA GLY A 626 9.55 10.40 -13.81
C GLY A 626 8.29 9.76 -13.22
N LEU A 627 8.33 9.34 -11.96
CA LEU A 627 7.19 8.70 -11.27
C LEU A 627 5.96 9.62 -11.19
N ASN A 628 6.16 10.88 -10.83
CA ASN A 628 5.05 11.85 -10.80
C ASN A 628 4.52 12.18 -12.20
N GLN A 629 5.36 12.07 -13.24
CA GLN A 629 4.90 12.23 -14.63
C GLN A 629 4.05 11.03 -15.07
N VAL A 630 4.39 9.80 -14.67
CA VAL A 630 3.53 8.62 -14.89
C VAL A 630 2.17 8.81 -14.23
N ILE A 631 2.14 9.21 -12.95
CA ILE A 631 0.87 9.52 -12.26
C ILE A 631 0.11 10.62 -13.00
N ALA A 632 0.83 11.65 -13.49
CA ALA A 632 0.21 12.74 -14.20
C ALA A 632 -0.48 12.30 -15.51
N ASP A 633 0.08 11.33 -16.23
CA ASP A 633 -0.40 10.88 -17.53
C ASP A 633 -1.46 9.77 -17.43
N HIS A 634 -1.47 9.01 -16.32
CA HIS A 634 -2.40 7.89 -16.03
C HIS A 634 -3.41 8.20 -14.90
N ARG A 635 -3.63 9.49 -14.61
CA ARG A 635 -4.67 9.90 -13.67
C ARG A 635 -6.05 9.89 -14.33
N SER A 636 -7.08 9.66 -13.53
CA SER A 636 -8.48 9.85 -13.92
C SER A 636 -8.66 11.20 -14.65
N PRO A 637 -9.40 11.29 -15.79
CA PRO A 637 -9.54 12.53 -16.59
C PRO A 637 -10.09 13.75 -15.85
N GLY A 638 -10.68 13.56 -14.66
CA GLY A 638 -11.10 14.63 -13.76
C GLY A 638 -9.94 15.24 -12.97
N LEU A 639 -8.81 14.58 -12.83
CA LEU A 639 -7.74 15.03 -11.96
C LEU A 639 -6.95 16.17 -12.65
N LEU A 640 -7.27 17.41 -12.33
CA LEU A 640 -6.52 18.59 -12.78
C LEU A 640 -6.16 19.41 -11.56
N PRO A 641 -5.00 19.17 -10.95
CA PRO A 641 -4.68 19.91 -9.76
C PRO A 641 -4.32 21.36 -10.05
N SER A 642 -4.80 22.26 -9.19
CA SER A 642 -4.54 23.70 -9.29
C SER A 642 -3.13 24.06 -8.77
N VAL A 643 -2.49 23.14 -8.03
CA VAL A 643 -1.17 23.22 -7.38
C VAL A 643 -0.33 21.97 -7.67
N SER A 644 0.97 21.98 -7.32
CA SER A 644 1.86 20.83 -7.51
C SER A 644 1.45 19.65 -6.61
N THR A 645 1.23 18.48 -7.22
CA THR A 645 0.71 17.23 -6.59
C THR A 645 1.73 16.11 -6.58
N ALA A 646 3.00 16.45 -6.34
CA ALA A 646 4.03 15.43 -6.27
C ALA A 646 3.69 14.45 -5.14
N ILE A 647 3.47 13.19 -5.51
CA ILE A 647 3.30 12.06 -4.60
C ILE A 647 4.68 11.56 -4.18
N TYR A 648 5.59 11.39 -5.15
CA TYR A 648 6.97 11.01 -4.89
C TYR A 648 7.86 12.25 -4.74
N THR A 649 8.84 12.19 -3.86
CA THR A 649 9.88 13.20 -3.70
C THR A 649 11.22 12.53 -3.48
N ASP A 650 12.28 12.98 -4.17
CA ASP A 650 13.62 12.43 -3.97
C ASP A 650 14.06 12.63 -2.51
N PRO A 651 14.35 11.55 -1.76
CA PRO A 651 14.93 11.67 -0.43
C PRO A 651 16.33 12.29 -0.49
N ALA A 652 16.88 12.67 0.67
CA ALA A 652 18.26 13.13 0.72
C ALA A 652 19.21 11.98 0.36
N GLY A 653 20.13 12.21 -0.59
CA GLY A 653 21.18 11.25 -0.95
C GLY A 653 20.84 10.31 -2.11
N ARG A 654 19.56 10.03 -2.39
CA ARG A 654 19.13 9.12 -3.47
C ARG A 654 17.86 9.61 -4.20
N PRO A 655 17.63 9.20 -5.46
CA PRO A 655 16.33 9.40 -6.12
C PRO A 655 15.22 8.62 -5.41
N ALA A 656 13.98 9.08 -5.59
CA ALA A 656 12.81 8.32 -5.17
C ALA A 656 12.70 7.00 -5.96
N ASN A 657 12.10 5.99 -5.34
CA ASN A 657 11.90 4.67 -5.92
C ASN A 657 10.54 4.10 -5.49
N VAL A 658 9.77 3.61 -6.46
CA VAL A 658 8.40 3.12 -6.30
C VAL A 658 8.26 1.94 -5.31
N MET A 659 9.30 1.12 -5.14
CA MET A 659 9.26 -0.08 -4.29
C MET A 659 9.50 0.22 -2.81
N ILE A 660 10.16 1.34 -2.48
CA ILE A 660 10.65 1.63 -1.12
C ILE A 660 10.22 2.98 -0.57
N ASP A 661 9.67 3.89 -1.35
CA ASP A 661 9.22 5.18 -0.83
C ASP A 661 7.70 5.18 -0.65
N GLY A 662 7.24 5.08 0.60
CA GLY A 662 5.83 5.16 0.99
C GLY A 662 5.31 6.59 1.16
N LEU A 663 3.98 6.73 1.30
CA LEU A 663 3.30 8.02 1.45
C LEU A 663 3.69 8.81 2.71
N ASP A 664 4.15 8.12 3.75
CA ASP A 664 4.64 8.70 5.00
C ASP A 664 6.17 8.89 5.03
N GLY A 665 6.86 8.52 3.94
CA GLY A 665 8.31 8.56 3.80
C GLY A 665 9.04 7.36 4.41
N GLN A 666 8.33 6.33 4.89
CA GLN A 666 8.91 5.04 5.27
C GLN A 666 8.75 4.02 4.13
N PRO A 667 9.55 2.94 4.11
CA PRO A 667 9.29 1.80 3.23
C PRO A 667 7.90 1.23 3.40
N TRP A 668 7.23 0.99 2.26
CA TRP A 668 5.87 0.43 2.27
C TRP A 668 5.85 -1.08 2.14
N LEU A 669 6.86 -1.68 1.51
CA LEU A 669 6.99 -3.12 1.33
C LEU A 669 7.57 -3.74 2.60
N ARG A 670 6.95 -4.82 3.09
CA ARG A 670 7.42 -5.53 4.28
C ARG A 670 7.91 -6.93 3.97
N SER A 671 7.20 -7.68 3.14
CA SER A 671 7.63 -9.00 2.68
C SER A 671 7.45 -9.11 1.17
N ILE A 672 8.47 -9.58 0.47
CA ILE A 672 8.38 -9.92 -0.96
C ILE A 672 7.76 -11.30 -1.18
N ASP A 673 7.81 -12.17 -0.17
CA ASP A 673 7.19 -13.50 -0.22
C ASP A 673 5.67 -13.46 -0.07
N SER A 674 5.13 -12.36 0.45
CA SER A 674 3.69 -12.19 0.69
C SER A 674 2.92 -11.82 -0.59
N ASP A 675 1.66 -12.22 -0.67
CA ASP A 675 0.77 -11.77 -1.73
C ASP A 675 0.24 -10.36 -1.46
N HIS A 676 -0.12 -9.65 -2.52
CA HIS A 676 -0.84 -8.39 -2.41
C HIS A 676 -0.18 -7.33 -1.49
N SER A 677 1.15 -7.29 -1.41
CA SER A 677 1.90 -6.44 -0.48
C SER A 677 1.58 -4.93 -0.56
N TRP A 678 0.94 -4.50 -1.66
CA TRP A 678 0.47 -3.13 -1.86
C TRP A 678 -0.79 -2.76 -1.05
N ARG A 679 -1.54 -3.72 -0.50
CA ARG A 679 -2.85 -3.50 0.14
C ARG A 679 -2.79 -2.59 1.37
N ALA A 680 -3.82 -1.74 1.51
CA ALA A 680 -3.92 -0.78 2.61
C ALA A 680 -4.13 -1.44 3.99
N ASP A 681 -4.80 -2.60 4.03
CA ASP A 681 -5.05 -3.34 5.27
C ASP A 681 -3.84 -4.16 5.73
N ARG A 682 -2.78 -4.21 4.90
CA ARG A 682 -1.46 -4.78 5.19
C ARG A 682 -1.41 -6.31 5.22
N LEU A 683 -2.54 -6.97 4.99
CA LEU A 683 -2.66 -8.39 5.21
C LEU A 683 -2.55 -9.18 3.89
N PRO A 684 -1.89 -10.35 3.93
CA PRO A 684 -2.02 -11.32 2.85
C PRO A 684 -3.46 -11.83 2.71
N VAL A 685 -3.82 -12.41 1.57
CA VAL A 685 -5.18 -12.91 1.27
C VAL A 685 -5.15 -14.40 0.90
N PHE A 686 -5.38 -15.28 1.88
CA PHE A 686 -5.57 -16.71 1.62
C PHE A 686 -6.75 -17.31 2.39
N ASP A 687 -7.35 -18.36 1.85
CA ASP A 687 -8.57 -19.03 2.36
C ASP A 687 -8.27 -20.00 3.55
N SER A 688 -7.30 -19.68 4.41
CA SER A 688 -7.04 -20.46 5.63
C SER A 688 -7.94 -20.00 6.80
N PRO A 689 -8.67 -20.91 7.46
CA PRO A 689 -9.64 -20.57 8.49
C PRO A 689 -9.01 -20.32 9.87
N ASP A 690 -7.82 -19.72 10.00
CA ASP A 690 -7.36 -19.11 11.28
C ASP A 690 -6.04 -18.33 11.11
N PRO A 691 -6.03 -16.99 10.97
CA PRO A 691 -4.87 -16.21 11.36
C PRO A 691 -5.04 -15.94 12.85
N GLY A 692 -4.71 -16.93 13.67
CA GLY A 692 -4.80 -16.84 15.12
C GLY A 692 -3.76 -15.89 15.72
N HIS A 693 -3.53 -14.69 15.17
CA HIS A 693 -2.39 -13.83 15.51
C HIS A 693 -2.83 -12.36 15.47
N SER A 694 -2.87 -11.72 16.64
CA SER A 694 -3.51 -10.40 16.85
C SER A 694 -2.68 -9.49 17.74
N SER A 695 -1.40 -9.33 17.40
CA SER A 695 -0.56 -8.24 17.89
C SER A 695 0.16 -7.58 16.72
N GLU A 696 0.42 -6.27 16.86
CA GLU A 696 1.26 -5.50 15.93
C GLU A 696 2.70 -6.04 15.83
N ASP A 697 3.06 -6.99 16.72
CA ASP A 697 4.35 -7.68 16.84
C ASP A 697 4.40 -9.05 16.11
N GLU A 698 3.43 -9.38 15.25
CA GLU A 698 3.42 -10.65 14.48
C GLU A 698 3.97 -10.46 13.05
N PRO A 699 4.83 -11.37 12.53
CA PRO A 699 5.62 -11.21 11.28
C PRO A 699 4.83 -11.33 9.96
N GLN A 700 3.50 -11.36 9.98
CA GLN A 700 2.68 -11.79 8.84
C GLN A 700 2.04 -10.63 8.03
N TYR A 701 2.64 -9.44 8.05
CA TYR A 701 2.16 -8.29 7.28
C TYR A 701 2.89 -8.21 5.93
N ALA A 702 2.12 -8.20 4.84
CA ALA A 702 2.68 -8.13 3.47
C ALA A 702 3.29 -6.75 3.17
N GLY A 703 2.72 -5.69 3.75
CA GLY A 703 3.20 -4.32 3.62
C GLY A 703 2.72 -3.39 4.73
N THR A 704 3.00 -2.10 4.62
CA THR A 704 2.56 -1.09 5.61
C THR A 704 1.26 -0.38 5.22
N GLY A 705 0.71 -0.71 4.04
CA GLY A 705 -0.46 -0.07 3.47
C GLY A 705 -0.20 1.38 3.08
N GLN A 706 1.05 1.71 2.77
CA GLN A 706 1.49 3.05 2.36
C GLN A 706 2.02 3.10 0.93
N MET A 707 1.80 2.06 0.11
CA MET A 707 2.23 2.04 -1.28
C MET A 707 1.58 3.21 -2.02
N PRO A 708 2.34 4.21 -2.52
CA PRO A 708 1.71 5.45 -2.96
C PRO A 708 0.78 5.28 -4.16
N LEU A 709 1.10 4.37 -5.08
CA LEU A 709 0.25 4.10 -6.25
C LEU A 709 -1.08 3.45 -5.87
N TRP A 710 -1.12 2.64 -4.81
CA TRP A 710 -2.33 1.93 -4.40
C TRP A 710 -3.12 2.66 -3.32
N GLU A 711 -2.46 3.20 -2.31
CA GLU A 711 -3.11 3.81 -1.16
C GLU A 711 -3.65 5.22 -1.47
N SER A 712 -2.99 5.98 -2.36
CA SER A 712 -3.42 7.33 -2.67
C SER A 712 -4.65 7.35 -3.57
N CYS A 713 -5.70 8.05 -3.16
CA CYS A 713 -6.87 8.34 -4.01
C CYS A 713 -6.50 9.03 -5.33
N VAL A 714 -5.36 9.71 -5.40
CA VAL A 714 -4.88 10.39 -6.61
C VAL A 714 -4.17 9.44 -7.56
N ALA A 715 -3.43 8.46 -7.04
CA ALA A 715 -2.57 7.58 -7.83
C ALA A 715 -3.17 6.19 -8.05
N ARG A 716 -4.24 5.82 -7.33
CA ARG A 716 -4.96 4.53 -7.46
C ARG A 716 -5.33 4.20 -8.90
N SER A 717 -5.77 5.20 -9.67
CA SER A 717 -6.10 4.99 -11.08
C SER A 717 -4.86 4.63 -11.90
N THR A 718 -3.71 5.25 -11.60
CA THR A 718 -2.44 4.92 -12.23
C THR A 718 -2.02 3.49 -11.96
N PHE A 719 -2.15 3.00 -10.72
CA PHE A 719 -1.91 1.58 -10.43
C PHE A 719 -2.77 0.67 -11.32
N ARG A 720 -4.08 0.95 -11.38
CA ARG A 720 -5.05 0.16 -12.15
C ARG A 720 -4.92 0.29 -13.68
N ASP A 721 -4.22 1.31 -14.15
CA ASP A 721 -3.95 1.55 -15.57
C ASP A 721 -2.62 0.90 -15.99
N VAL A 722 -1.62 0.89 -15.09
CA VAL A 722 -0.27 0.36 -15.38
C VAL A 722 -0.19 -1.16 -15.17
N PHE A 723 -0.87 -1.68 -14.14
CA PHE A 723 -0.83 -3.10 -13.78
C PHE A 723 -2.11 -3.84 -14.21
N ARG A 724 -2.04 -5.16 -14.38
CA ARG A 724 -3.13 -6.02 -14.88
C ARG A 724 -3.61 -7.03 -13.84
N ASP A 725 -4.92 -7.05 -13.59
CA ASP A 725 -5.53 -7.98 -12.63
C ASP A 725 -5.95 -9.29 -13.28
N TRP A 726 -5.17 -10.34 -12.99
CA TRP A 726 -5.40 -11.69 -13.47
C TRP A 726 -6.43 -12.47 -12.63
N GLU A 727 -6.59 -12.13 -11.36
CA GLU A 727 -7.43 -12.89 -10.42
C GLU A 727 -8.93 -12.65 -10.64
N ASN A 728 -9.34 -11.42 -11.02
CA ASN A 728 -10.76 -11.11 -11.27
C ASN A 728 -11.17 -11.22 -12.74
N GLY A 729 -10.22 -11.51 -13.62
CA GLY A 729 -10.42 -11.89 -15.01
C GLY A 729 -10.84 -10.76 -15.95
N ALA A 730 -9.97 -10.46 -16.93
CA ALA A 730 -10.30 -9.67 -18.11
C ALA A 730 -11.24 -10.43 -19.07
N TRP A 731 -12.56 -10.14 -19.04
CA TRP A 731 -13.43 -9.90 -20.21
C TRP A 731 -14.92 -9.69 -19.84
N TYR A 732 -15.35 -10.07 -18.64
CA TYR A 732 -16.78 -10.07 -18.26
C TYR A 732 -17.18 -9.09 -17.16
N LEU A 733 -16.22 -8.43 -16.50
CA LEU A 733 -16.45 -7.37 -15.50
C LEU A 733 -15.56 -6.13 -15.72
N PRO A 734 -15.84 -5.29 -16.72
CA PRO A 734 -15.13 -4.03 -16.90
C PRO A 734 -15.26 -3.16 -15.62
N GLY A 735 -14.13 -2.78 -15.01
CA GLY A 735 -14.08 -1.86 -13.86
C GLY A 735 -13.88 -2.51 -12.49
N LYS A 736 -13.56 -3.81 -12.42
CA LYS A 736 -13.01 -4.50 -11.25
C LYS A 736 -11.57 -4.85 -11.63
N ASN A 737 -10.63 -4.03 -11.19
CA ASN A 737 -9.28 -4.01 -11.78
C ASN A 737 -8.18 -4.49 -10.84
N PHE A 738 -8.46 -4.84 -9.58
CA PHE A 738 -7.60 -5.52 -8.60
C PHE A 738 -8.49 -5.75 -7.36
N PRO A 739 -8.32 -6.83 -6.58
CA PRO A 739 -9.25 -7.13 -5.51
C PRO A 739 -8.97 -6.25 -4.28
N ASP A 740 -9.87 -5.28 -4.09
CA ASP A 740 -9.78 -4.31 -2.99
C ASP A 740 -9.92 -4.97 -1.60
N HIS A 741 -10.67 -6.07 -1.49
CA HIS A 741 -10.89 -6.80 -0.22
C HIS A 741 -11.27 -5.92 1.00
N GLY A 742 -11.85 -4.75 0.75
CA GLY A 742 -12.28 -3.80 1.80
C GLY A 742 -11.33 -2.63 2.06
N ASP A 743 -10.27 -2.48 1.26
CA ASP A 743 -9.39 -1.35 1.32
C ASP A 743 -10.01 -0.09 0.69
N ALA A 744 -9.78 1.07 1.31
CA ALA A 744 -10.25 2.35 0.81
C ALA A 744 -9.03 3.26 0.65
N PRO A 745 -8.89 3.97 -0.48
CA PRO A 745 -7.77 4.88 -0.65
C PRO A 745 -7.86 6.02 0.36
N SER A 746 -6.72 6.57 0.74
CA SER A 746 -6.61 7.75 1.59
C SER A 746 -6.23 9.00 0.81
N ALA A 747 -6.65 10.15 1.35
CA ALA A 747 -6.24 11.45 0.86
C ALA A 747 -4.80 11.75 1.30
N PRO A 748 -3.88 12.11 0.39
CA PRO A 748 -2.58 12.68 0.75
C PRO A 748 -2.74 13.82 1.75
N ALA A 749 -1.77 13.97 2.65
CA ALA A 749 -1.85 14.94 3.76
C ALA A 749 -2.08 16.40 3.31
N TRP A 750 -1.67 16.76 2.08
CA TRP A 750 -1.87 18.09 1.51
C TRP A 750 -3.24 18.30 0.84
N ILE A 751 -4.02 17.23 0.59
CA ILE A 751 -5.42 17.29 0.12
C ILE A 751 -6.39 17.36 1.29
N ALA A 752 -6.06 16.76 2.43
CA ALA A 752 -6.96 16.64 3.56
C ALA A 752 -7.60 17.99 3.98
N GLY A 753 -8.92 18.09 3.81
CA GLY A 753 -9.74 19.27 4.09
C GLY A 753 -9.78 20.33 2.98
N SER A 754 -9.35 20.01 1.75
CA SER A 754 -9.38 20.95 0.62
C SER A 754 -10.77 21.11 0.02
N LEU A 755 -11.67 20.12 0.17
CA LEU A 755 -13.03 20.17 -0.35
C LEU A 755 -13.98 20.94 0.57
N GLY A 756 -14.59 21.98 0.03
CA GLY A 756 -15.67 22.76 0.63
C GLY A 756 -16.98 22.65 -0.14
N ALA A 757 -18.09 22.96 0.53
CA ALA A 757 -19.40 23.07 -0.10
C ALA A 757 -20.25 24.17 0.56
N ASP A 758 -20.98 24.92 -0.26
CA ASP A 758 -21.94 25.95 0.15
C ASP A 758 -23.34 25.59 -0.36
N PHE A 759 -24.36 25.76 0.49
CA PHE A 759 -25.75 25.54 0.15
C PHE A 759 -26.51 26.86 0.22
N GLN A 760 -27.13 27.26 -0.90
CA GLN A 760 -27.88 28.50 -1.02
C GLN A 760 -29.32 28.25 -1.45
N ILE A 761 -30.22 29.09 -0.92
CA ILE A 761 -31.60 29.21 -1.37
C ILE A 761 -31.73 30.61 -1.99
N THR A 762 -32.31 30.68 -3.18
CA THR A 762 -32.63 31.95 -3.86
C THR A 762 -34.08 31.96 -4.31
N GLY A 763 -34.67 33.14 -4.54
CA GLY A 763 -36.11 33.32 -4.80
C GLY A 763 -36.86 33.83 -3.56
N ASP A 764 -38.17 33.65 -3.52
CA ASP A 764 -38.98 34.01 -2.35
C ASP A 764 -38.77 32.99 -1.22
N GLU A 765 -38.25 33.45 -0.09
CA GLU A 765 -38.00 32.62 1.09
C GLU A 765 -38.11 33.40 2.41
N ALA A 766 -38.43 32.70 3.49
CA ALA A 766 -38.48 33.30 4.83
C ALA A 766 -38.32 32.27 5.95
N VAL A 767 -37.65 32.66 7.05
CA VAL A 767 -37.64 31.89 8.29
C VAL A 767 -38.73 32.39 9.23
N VAL A 768 -39.78 31.58 9.40
CA VAL A 768 -40.92 31.91 10.28
C VAL A 768 -41.02 30.89 11.40
N SER A 769 -40.90 31.36 12.65
CA SER A 769 -40.94 30.51 13.85
C SER A 769 -39.93 29.35 13.85
N GLY A 770 -38.77 29.54 13.20
CA GLY A 770 -37.72 28.53 13.10
C GLY A 770 -37.90 27.52 11.95
N VAL A 771 -38.93 27.68 11.12
CA VAL A 771 -39.15 26.89 9.90
C VAL A 771 -38.71 27.70 8.69
N GLN A 772 -37.90 27.11 7.82
CA GLN A 772 -37.53 27.69 6.52
C GLN A 772 -38.68 27.46 5.53
N TRP A 773 -39.29 28.54 5.07
CA TRP A 773 -40.33 28.53 4.04
C TRP A 773 -39.77 28.97 2.69
N VAL A 774 -40.25 28.34 1.63
CA VAL A 774 -39.92 28.69 0.24
C VAL A 774 -41.18 28.91 -0.58
N GLY A 775 -41.16 29.93 -1.44
CA GLY A 775 -42.23 30.28 -2.38
C GLY A 775 -42.20 29.41 -3.63
N VAL A 776 -42.93 29.81 -4.68
CA VAL A 776 -43.02 29.02 -5.92
C VAL A 776 -41.82 29.19 -6.87
N ASP A 777 -41.01 30.23 -6.67
CA ASP A 777 -39.89 30.61 -7.54
C ASP A 777 -38.51 30.27 -6.94
N HIS A 778 -38.50 29.51 -5.83
CA HIS A 778 -37.26 29.14 -5.16
C HIS A 778 -36.35 28.27 -6.03
N THR A 779 -35.04 28.42 -5.83
CA THR A 779 -34.01 27.54 -6.37
C THR A 779 -33.01 27.21 -5.27
N PHE A 780 -32.66 25.94 -5.15
CA PHE A 780 -31.58 25.45 -4.32
C PHE A 780 -30.32 25.33 -5.16
N THR A 781 -29.21 25.81 -4.63
CA THR A 781 -27.90 25.70 -5.27
C THR A 781 -26.92 25.08 -4.28
N VAL A 782 -26.32 23.96 -4.64
CA VAL A 782 -25.13 23.43 -3.96
C VAL A 782 -23.92 23.80 -4.82
N THR A 783 -22.94 24.47 -4.22
CA THR A 783 -21.66 24.82 -4.86
C THR A 783 -20.52 24.15 -4.10
N ALA A 784 -19.88 23.18 -4.73
CA ALA A 784 -18.62 22.61 -4.28
C ALA A 784 -17.45 23.53 -4.70
N ASP A 785 -16.41 23.58 -3.90
CA ASP A 785 -15.16 24.29 -4.19
C ASP A 785 -14.01 23.47 -3.62
N ASP A 786 -12.89 23.41 -4.32
CA ASP A 786 -11.74 22.61 -3.88
C ASP A 786 -10.43 23.33 -4.27
N ASP A 787 -9.56 23.53 -3.28
CA ASP A 787 -8.25 24.15 -3.53
C ASP A 787 -7.33 23.23 -4.36
N SER A 788 -7.56 21.92 -4.30
CA SER A 788 -6.72 20.90 -4.93
C SER A 788 -7.26 20.45 -6.29
N PHE A 789 -8.57 20.58 -6.56
CA PHE A 789 -9.23 20.01 -7.74
C PHE A 789 -9.98 21.07 -8.57
N THR A 790 -10.01 20.96 -9.91
CA THR A 790 -10.77 21.93 -10.72
C THR A 790 -12.28 21.75 -10.59
N PRO A 791 -13.09 22.81 -10.77
CA PRO A 791 -14.55 22.71 -10.68
C PRO A 791 -15.21 21.67 -11.61
N GLU A 792 -14.60 21.37 -12.76
CA GLU A 792 -15.12 20.37 -13.71
C GLU A 792 -14.94 18.93 -13.23
N SER A 793 -14.04 18.71 -12.26
CA SER A 793 -13.72 17.40 -11.70
C SER A 793 -14.56 17.01 -10.49
N LEU A 794 -15.19 18.00 -9.86
CA LEU A 794 -16.05 17.78 -8.71
C LEU A 794 -17.38 17.18 -9.15
N THR A 795 -18.01 16.44 -8.24
CA THR A 795 -19.37 15.96 -8.42
C THR A 795 -20.26 16.47 -7.30
N THR A 796 -21.47 16.86 -7.66
CA THR A 796 -22.47 17.30 -6.70
C THR A 796 -23.70 16.41 -6.83
N THR A 797 -24.04 15.70 -5.76
CA THR A 797 -25.20 14.81 -5.71
C THR A 797 -26.21 15.36 -4.72
N TYR A 798 -27.49 15.31 -5.06
CA TYR A 798 -28.56 15.79 -4.18
C TYR A 798 -29.78 14.87 -4.22
N ALA A 799 -30.56 14.88 -3.14
CA ALA A 799 -31.87 14.25 -3.05
C ALA A 799 -32.86 15.25 -2.46
N VAL A 800 -34.07 15.27 -3.01
CA VAL A 800 -35.19 16.08 -2.51
C VAL A 800 -36.36 15.16 -2.30
N HIS A 801 -36.84 15.07 -1.06
CA HIS A 801 -37.93 14.15 -0.74
C HIS A 801 -38.74 14.61 0.48
N PRO A 802 -40.00 14.16 0.63
CA PRO A 802 -40.76 14.37 1.84
C PRO A 802 -40.07 13.76 3.07
N ALA A 803 -40.25 14.37 4.24
CA ALA A 803 -39.77 13.82 5.50
C ALA A 803 -40.37 12.42 5.75
N GLY A 804 -39.50 11.43 5.99
CA GLY A 804 -39.90 10.05 6.26
C GLY A 804 -40.09 9.16 5.01
N SER A 805 -39.77 9.65 3.81
CA SER A 805 -39.62 8.81 2.61
C SER A 805 -38.15 8.57 2.27
N GLU A 806 -37.87 7.49 1.53
CA GLU A 806 -36.52 7.20 1.03
C GLU A 806 -36.03 8.26 0.03
N PRO A 807 -34.75 8.69 0.11
CA PRO A 807 -34.16 9.63 -0.83
C PRO A 807 -33.98 8.99 -2.21
N THR A 808 -34.19 9.79 -3.26
CA THR A 808 -33.79 9.44 -4.63
C THR A 808 -32.71 10.41 -5.07
N TRP A 809 -31.50 9.90 -5.26
CA TRP A 809 -30.31 10.71 -5.54
C TRP A 809 -30.21 11.08 -7.03
N THR A 810 -29.80 12.32 -7.29
CA THR A 810 -29.47 12.86 -8.61
C THR A 810 -28.05 13.40 -8.57
N THR A 811 -27.19 12.95 -9.49
CA THR A 811 -25.79 13.40 -9.59
C THR A 811 -25.61 14.37 -10.75
N VAL A 812 -24.90 15.47 -10.50
CA VAL A 812 -24.46 16.46 -11.47
C VAL A 812 -22.93 16.40 -11.56
N ASN A 813 -22.42 16.22 -12.78
CA ASN A 813 -20.99 16.33 -13.04
C ASN A 813 -20.63 17.82 -13.06
N GLY A 814 -19.77 18.23 -12.13
CA GLY A 814 -19.35 19.61 -11.91
C GLY A 814 -19.64 20.13 -10.51
N ALA A 815 -18.96 21.23 -10.19
CA ALA A 815 -19.03 21.91 -8.90
C ALA A 815 -20.40 22.50 -8.51
N VAL A 816 -21.35 22.64 -9.44
CA VAL A 816 -22.62 23.34 -9.16
C VAL A 816 -23.81 22.47 -9.53
N ALA A 817 -24.71 22.24 -8.57
CA ALA A 817 -26.03 21.66 -8.81
C ALA A 817 -27.12 22.68 -8.47
N GLU A 818 -27.97 23.00 -9.45
CA GLU A 818 -29.17 23.83 -9.28
C GLU A 818 -30.43 22.97 -9.42
N PHE A 819 -31.32 23.05 -8.43
CA PHE A 819 -32.55 22.24 -8.39
C PHE A 819 -33.64 22.93 -7.56
N ALA A 820 -34.85 22.37 -7.56
CA ALA A 820 -35.99 22.90 -6.81
C ALA A 820 -36.88 21.75 -6.31
N LEU A 821 -37.85 22.07 -5.45
CA LEU A 821 -38.89 21.11 -5.07
C LEU A 821 -39.71 20.67 -6.30
N PRO A 822 -40.26 19.44 -6.31
CA PRO A 822 -41.19 19.00 -7.34
C PRO A 822 -42.37 19.98 -7.51
N ALA A 823 -42.83 20.16 -8.75
CA ALA A 823 -43.94 21.06 -9.07
C ALA A 823 -45.24 20.70 -8.32
N ASP A 824 -45.39 19.46 -7.90
CA ASP A 824 -46.52 18.91 -7.13
C ASP A 824 -46.20 18.71 -5.64
N ALA A 825 -45.12 19.31 -5.12
CA ALA A 825 -44.75 19.22 -3.71
C ALA A 825 -45.90 19.62 -2.77
N ASP A 826 -46.19 18.78 -1.78
CA ASP A 826 -47.27 18.99 -0.81
C ASP A 826 -46.84 20.02 0.26
N GLU A 827 -47.61 21.11 0.37
CA GLU A 827 -47.43 22.22 1.32
C GLU A 827 -47.65 21.80 2.79
N ASN A 828 -48.30 20.65 3.02
CA ASN A 828 -48.53 20.12 4.36
C ASN A 828 -47.38 19.25 4.87
N LEU A 829 -46.44 18.89 4.00
CA LEU A 829 -45.28 18.10 4.34
C LEU A 829 -44.06 18.98 4.55
N GLU A 830 -43.16 18.46 5.36
CA GLU A 830 -41.80 18.95 5.44
C GLU A 830 -40.97 18.23 4.38
N TRP A 831 -40.09 18.97 3.70
CA TRP A 831 -39.23 18.48 2.64
C TRP A 831 -37.78 18.52 3.09
N VAL A 832 -37.10 17.40 2.91
CA VAL A 832 -35.69 17.24 3.23
C VAL A 832 -34.90 17.32 1.93
N ILE A 833 -33.86 18.15 1.95
CA ILE A 833 -32.83 18.24 0.94
C ILE A 833 -31.58 17.64 1.55
N GLU A 834 -31.07 16.57 0.96
CA GLU A 834 -29.76 16.02 1.30
C GLU A 834 -28.84 16.26 0.12
N TRP A 835 -27.58 16.57 0.39
CA TRP A 835 -26.60 16.82 -0.66
C TRP A 835 -25.24 16.32 -0.25
N THR A 836 -24.45 16.04 -1.27
CA THR A 836 -23.10 15.52 -1.18
C THR A 836 -22.27 16.23 -2.26
N ALA A 837 -21.21 16.91 -1.85
CA ALA A 837 -20.14 17.35 -2.74
C ALA A 837 -18.98 16.35 -2.62
N SER A 838 -18.43 15.92 -3.74
CA SER A 838 -17.33 14.95 -3.77
C SER A 838 -16.25 15.38 -4.75
N SER A 839 -15.00 15.23 -4.33
CA SER A 839 -13.82 15.16 -5.21
C SER A 839 -13.40 13.68 -5.35
N GLU A 840 -12.26 13.42 -6.01
CA GLU A 840 -11.70 12.06 -6.09
C GLU A 840 -11.35 11.50 -4.69
N CYS A 841 -10.95 12.38 -3.77
CA CYS A 841 -10.36 12.01 -2.49
C CYS A 841 -11.26 12.29 -1.29
N GLU A 842 -12.20 13.23 -1.41
CA GLU A 842 -12.98 13.72 -0.28
C GLU A 842 -14.46 13.76 -0.60
N THR A 843 -15.27 13.70 0.44
CA THR A 843 -16.72 13.87 0.34
C THR A 843 -17.23 14.68 1.51
N VAL A 844 -18.00 15.73 1.21
CA VAL A 844 -18.68 16.58 2.18
C VAL A 844 -20.18 16.43 2.00
N THR A 845 -20.89 16.15 3.08
CA THR A 845 -22.35 15.98 3.05
C THR A 845 -23.05 17.05 3.88
N GLY A 846 -24.28 17.37 3.51
CA GLY A 846 -25.13 18.28 4.26
C GLY A 846 -26.61 18.01 4.05
N SER A 847 -27.43 18.60 4.91
CA SER A 847 -28.88 18.48 4.84
C SER A 847 -29.55 19.79 5.23
N GLN A 848 -30.63 20.11 4.54
CA GLN A 848 -31.50 21.25 4.82
C GLN A 848 -32.96 20.81 4.80
N THR A 849 -33.75 21.39 5.68
CA THR A 849 -35.18 21.13 5.76
C THR A 849 -35.99 22.38 5.45
N VAL A 850 -37.03 22.25 4.61
CA VAL A 850 -37.88 23.36 4.17
C VAL A 850 -39.36 22.98 4.14
N ARG A 851 -40.24 23.97 4.10
CA ARG A 851 -41.65 23.82 3.73
C ARG A 851 -41.98 24.75 2.55
N VAL A 852 -42.84 24.28 1.66
CA VAL A 852 -43.32 25.08 0.53
C VAL A 852 -44.64 25.75 0.87
N ASP A 853 -44.81 26.99 0.45
CA ASP A 853 -46.07 27.71 0.52
C ASP A 853 -46.42 28.31 -0.85
N ARG A 854 -47.54 27.86 -1.42
CA ARG A 854 -48.08 28.34 -2.69
C ARG A 854 -49.48 28.94 -2.51
N THR A 855 -49.94 29.06 -1.26
CA THR A 855 -51.31 29.42 -0.94
C THR A 855 -51.36 30.85 -0.45
N ALA A 856 -51.85 31.74 -1.33
CA ALA A 856 -52.07 33.13 -0.96
C ALA A 856 -52.97 33.30 0.29
N PRO A 857 -52.72 34.32 1.14
CA PRO A 857 -53.55 34.61 2.30
C PRO A 857 -55.03 34.78 1.95
N VAL A 858 -55.90 34.23 2.77
CA VAL A 858 -57.35 34.43 2.60
C VAL A 858 -57.75 35.75 3.27
N VAL A 859 -58.23 36.69 2.45
CA VAL A 859 -58.74 37.98 2.90
C VAL A 859 -60.27 37.96 2.91
N ASP A 860 -60.90 38.15 4.08
CA ASP A 860 -62.35 38.32 4.21
C ASP A 860 -62.70 39.78 4.55
N LEU A 861 -63.15 40.53 3.55
CA LEU A 861 -63.61 41.90 3.68
C LEU A 861 -65.10 41.92 4.08
N SER A 862 -65.34 42.02 5.39
CA SER A 862 -66.65 41.91 6.04
C SER A 862 -67.47 43.21 6.04
N GLN A 863 -66.82 44.37 6.06
CA GLN A 863 -67.43 45.69 5.91
C GLN A 863 -66.57 46.59 5.02
N PRO A 864 -67.18 47.46 4.19
CA PRO A 864 -68.62 47.73 4.07
C PRO A 864 -69.40 46.55 3.46
N ALA A 865 -70.67 46.43 3.85
CA ALA A 865 -71.58 45.43 3.29
C ALA A 865 -71.81 45.73 1.79
N ALA A 866 -71.94 44.68 0.97
CA ALA A 866 -72.24 44.82 -0.46
C ALA A 866 -73.74 45.15 -0.69
N THR A 867 -74.22 46.23 -0.07
CA THR A 867 -75.61 46.71 -0.07
C THR A 867 -75.68 48.20 -0.44
N GLY A 868 -76.89 48.76 -0.45
CA GLY A 868 -77.07 50.22 -0.45
C GLY A 868 -76.85 50.80 0.94
N TYR A 869 -76.21 51.96 1.01
CA TYR A 869 -76.13 52.80 2.22
C TYR A 869 -76.87 54.11 1.98
N ASP A 870 -77.53 54.61 3.02
CA ASP A 870 -78.17 55.92 2.99
C ASP A 870 -77.11 57.03 3.17
N THR A 871 -77.39 58.21 2.63
CA THR A 871 -76.42 59.33 2.62
C THR A 871 -76.05 59.89 3.99
N ASP A 872 -76.72 59.47 5.06
CA ASP A 872 -76.43 59.82 6.45
C ASP A 872 -75.91 58.62 7.29
N ASP A 873 -75.68 57.47 6.66
CA ASP A 873 -75.12 56.28 7.32
C ASP A 873 -73.63 56.44 7.64
N PHE A 874 -73.17 55.57 8.55
CA PHE A 874 -71.75 55.33 8.81
C PHE A 874 -71.44 53.86 8.60
N ALA A 875 -70.29 53.58 8.00
CA ALA A 875 -69.70 52.25 7.93
C ALA A 875 -68.24 52.32 8.37
N SER A 876 -67.55 51.18 8.33
CA SER A 876 -66.11 51.14 8.50
C SER A 876 -65.52 50.05 7.64
N VAL A 877 -64.27 50.20 7.23
CA VAL A 877 -63.54 49.13 6.54
C VAL A 877 -63.09 48.10 7.57
N GLN A 878 -63.65 46.88 7.51
CA GLN A 878 -63.32 45.78 8.42
C GLN A 878 -63.03 44.51 7.62
N TYR A 879 -61.85 43.94 7.83
CA TYR A 879 -61.45 42.69 7.20
C TYR A 879 -60.64 41.83 8.17
N THR A 880 -60.63 40.53 7.90
CA THR A 880 -59.77 39.56 8.58
C THR A 880 -58.88 38.87 7.55
N ILE A 881 -57.65 38.56 7.93
CA ILE A 881 -56.72 37.80 7.10
C ILE A 881 -56.38 36.52 7.86
N THR A 882 -56.37 35.40 7.14
CA THR A 882 -55.89 34.13 7.66
C THR A 882 -54.94 33.48 6.67
N ASP A 883 -53.84 32.99 7.21
CA ASP A 883 -52.86 32.17 6.51
C ASP A 883 -52.29 31.19 7.53
N SER A 884 -52.34 29.89 7.19
CA SER A 884 -51.91 28.79 8.06
C SER A 884 -50.53 28.22 7.69
N LEU A 885 -49.91 28.73 6.62
CA LEU A 885 -48.61 28.27 6.13
C LEU A 885 -47.53 29.28 6.53
N SER A 886 -46.91 29.99 5.60
CA SER A 886 -45.82 30.94 5.91
C SER A 886 -46.34 32.12 6.74
N GLY A 887 -47.63 32.45 6.65
CA GLY A 887 -48.27 33.48 7.45
C GLY A 887 -48.20 34.85 6.78
N VAL A 888 -48.84 35.85 7.37
CA VAL A 888 -48.99 37.18 6.73
C VAL A 888 -47.79 38.08 7.03
N GLU A 889 -47.07 38.51 6.00
CA GLU A 889 -46.00 39.51 6.10
C GLU A 889 -46.57 40.93 6.08
N SER A 890 -47.44 41.21 5.11
CA SER A 890 -47.96 42.57 4.89
C SER A 890 -49.45 42.59 4.57
N GLN A 891 -50.08 43.71 4.90
CA GLN A 891 -51.49 43.96 4.64
C GLN A 891 -51.73 45.43 4.30
N SER A 892 -52.68 45.68 3.41
CA SER A 892 -53.13 47.03 3.05
C SER A 892 -54.61 47.04 2.67
N VAL A 893 -55.23 48.21 2.73
CA VAL A 893 -56.58 48.40 2.22
C VAL A 893 -56.70 49.76 1.55
N THR A 894 -57.37 49.78 0.40
CA THR A 894 -57.69 51.00 -0.33
C THR A 894 -59.19 51.22 -0.37
N PHE A 895 -59.61 52.48 -0.28
CA PHE A 895 -60.96 52.95 -0.50
C PHE A 895 -60.96 53.94 -1.67
N ASP A 896 -61.71 53.62 -2.73
CA ASP A 896 -61.71 54.32 -4.02
C ASP A 896 -60.29 54.59 -4.57
N GLY A 897 -59.42 53.59 -4.42
CA GLY A 897 -58.02 53.66 -4.86
C GLY A 897 -57.09 54.46 -3.95
N THR A 898 -57.57 54.98 -2.81
CA THR A 898 -56.76 55.69 -1.81
C THR A 898 -56.50 54.78 -0.62
N GLU A 899 -55.25 54.66 -0.16
CA GLU A 899 -54.90 53.86 1.00
C GLU A 899 -55.53 54.41 2.30
N VAL A 900 -56.11 53.53 3.11
CA VAL A 900 -56.75 53.88 4.39
C VAL A 900 -56.34 52.89 5.49
N PRO A 901 -56.30 53.30 6.77
CA PRO A 901 -55.98 52.39 7.87
C PRO A 901 -57.12 51.37 8.10
N THR A 902 -56.80 50.21 8.66
CA THR A 902 -57.81 49.24 9.13
C THR A 902 -58.77 49.90 10.11
N GLY A 903 -60.07 49.63 9.97
CA GLY A 903 -61.11 50.26 10.78
C GLY A 903 -61.43 51.70 10.38
N HIS A 904 -60.93 52.18 9.23
CA HIS A 904 -61.26 53.52 8.70
C HIS A 904 -62.77 53.72 8.64
N VAL A 905 -63.25 54.77 9.30
CA VAL A 905 -64.67 55.11 9.35
C VAL A 905 -65.07 55.76 8.03
N LEU A 906 -66.01 55.11 7.34
CA LEU A 906 -66.64 55.61 6.13
C LEU A 906 -67.87 56.41 6.53
N ASP A 907 -67.78 57.73 6.39
CA ASP A 907 -68.87 58.65 6.63
C ASP A 907 -69.55 59.01 5.31
N MET A 908 -70.73 58.46 5.06
CA MET A 908 -71.43 58.57 3.78
C MET A 908 -71.80 60.01 3.43
N PHE A 909 -71.95 60.87 4.44
CA PHE A 909 -72.16 62.31 4.28
C PHE A 909 -71.02 63.00 3.52
N THR A 910 -69.84 62.38 3.50
CA THR A 910 -68.65 62.94 2.86
C THR A 910 -68.44 62.47 1.42
N LEU A 911 -69.15 61.41 1.00
CA LEU A 911 -68.97 60.75 -0.29
C LEU A 911 -69.92 61.29 -1.37
N ASP A 912 -69.49 61.22 -2.63
CA ASP A 912 -70.35 61.50 -3.78
C ASP A 912 -71.40 60.38 -3.97
N THR A 913 -72.38 60.58 -4.85
CA THR A 913 -73.38 59.54 -5.16
C THR A 913 -72.81 58.49 -6.11
N GLY A 914 -73.27 57.24 -6.03
CA GLY A 914 -72.83 56.15 -6.91
C GLY A 914 -72.08 55.02 -6.21
N ALA A 915 -71.30 54.26 -6.97
CA ALA A 915 -70.59 53.08 -6.49
C ALA A 915 -69.22 53.45 -5.90
N HIS A 916 -68.94 52.88 -4.73
CA HIS A 916 -67.67 53.02 -4.01
C HIS A 916 -67.06 51.64 -3.77
N THR A 917 -65.73 51.54 -3.78
CA THR A 917 -65.03 50.26 -3.72
C THR A 917 -63.96 50.27 -2.63
N ALA A 918 -63.96 49.22 -1.80
CA ALA A 918 -62.89 48.90 -0.88
C ALA A 918 -62.14 47.64 -1.37
N VAL A 919 -60.81 47.69 -1.42
CA VAL A 919 -59.95 46.57 -1.81
C VAL A 919 -58.94 46.31 -0.69
N ALA A 920 -59.06 45.17 -0.02
CA ALA A 920 -58.10 44.70 0.96
C ALA A 920 -57.14 43.70 0.30
N THR A 921 -55.85 43.86 0.57
CA THR A 921 -54.76 43.05 0.01
C THR A 921 -53.88 42.55 1.14
N ALA A 922 -53.45 41.30 1.07
CA ALA A 922 -52.49 40.71 1.99
C ALA A 922 -51.45 39.90 1.22
N THR A 923 -50.21 39.95 1.66
CA THR A 923 -49.10 39.17 1.11
C THR A 923 -48.47 38.36 2.24
N ASP A 924 -48.21 37.08 1.99
CA ASP A 924 -47.55 36.18 2.94
C ASP A 924 -46.03 36.41 2.99
N PHE A 925 -45.31 35.63 3.80
CA PHE A 925 -43.85 35.74 3.94
C PHE A 925 -43.05 35.20 2.75
N VAL A 926 -43.71 34.55 1.77
CA VAL A 926 -43.06 34.05 0.55
C VAL A 926 -43.69 34.63 -0.72
N GLY A 927 -44.25 35.84 -0.63
CA GLY A 927 -44.70 36.62 -1.78
C GLY A 927 -46.10 36.30 -2.33
N ASN A 928 -46.81 35.28 -1.85
CA ASN A 928 -48.15 34.99 -2.35
C ASN A 928 -49.13 36.08 -1.89
N THR A 929 -49.93 36.60 -2.82
CA THR A 929 -50.81 37.75 -2.57
C THR A 929 -52.28 37.42 -2.73
N GLY A 930 -53.06 37.64 -1.67
CA GLY A 930 -54.52 37.52 -1.64
C GLY A 930 -55.22 38.88 -1.69
N THR A 931 -56.34 38.97 -2.40
CA THR A 931 -57.14 40.21 -2.48
C THR A 931 -58.62 39.96 -2.28
N ALA A 932 -59.30 40.88 -1.61
CA ALA A 932 -60.75 40.91 -1.49
C ALA A 932 -61.28 42.30 -1.87
N THR A 933 -62.27 42.32 -2.76
CA THR A 933 -62.91 43.55 -3.22
C THR A 933 -64.37 43.58 -2.79
N ARG A 934 -64.81 44.70 -2.21
CA ARG A 934 -66.21 44.99 -1.92
C ARG A 934 -66.62 46.28 -2.59
N THR A 935 -67.77 46.25 -3.25
CA THR A 935 -68.41 47.42 -3.84
C THR A 935 -69.77 47.63 -3.20
N PHE A 936 -70.06 48.86 -2.81
CA PHE A 936 -71.37 49.28 -2.32
C PHE A 936 -71.85 50.50 -3.09
N THR A 937 -73.12 50.87 -2.95
CA THR A 937 -73.69 52.05 -3.63
C THR A 937 -74.33 52.98 -2.62
N LEU A 938 -74.11 54.27 -2.80
CA LEU A 938 -74.76 55.29 -1.99
C LEU A 938 -76.09 55.68 -2.62
N LEU A 939 -77.19 55.53 -1.88
CA LEU A 939 -78.54 55.83 -2.33
C LEU A 939 -79.19 56.80 -1.35
N ALA A 940 -79.52 58.01 -1.82
CA ALA A 940 -80.21 58.97 -0.97
C ALA A 940 -81.67 58.55 -0.76
N THR A 941 -82.19 58.85 0.42
CA THR A 941 -83.61 58.78 0.77
C THR A 941 -84.07 60.18 1.17
N THR A 942 -85.36 60.45 1.04
CA THR A 942 -85.91 61.75 1.46
C THR A 942 -85.66 62.02 2.96
N GLU A 943 -85.52 60.95 3.75
CA GLU A 943 -85.13 60.99 5.17
C GLU A 943 -83.64 61.30 5.36
N SER A 944 -82.73 60.58 4.72
CA SER A 944 -81.29 60.85 4.82
C SER A 944 -80.91 62.24 4.32
N LEU A 945 -81.57 62.76 3.27
CA LEU A 945 -81.38 64.15 2.82
C LEU A 945 -81.78 65.18 3.89
N SER A 946 -82.85 64.92 4.66
CA SER A 946 -83.29 65.79 5.75
C SER A 946 -82.32 65.76 6.95
N ASN A 947 -81.83 64.56 7.29
CA ASN A 947 -80.82 64.36 8.32
C ASN A 947 -79.48 65.04 7.94
N ASN A 948 -79.08 64.92 6.67
CA ASN A 948 -77.91 65.58 6.11
C ASN A 948 -78.01 67.10 6.12
N LEU A 949 -79.18 67.69 5.85
CA LEU A 949 -79.36 69.13 6.01
C LEU A 949 -79.15 69.55 7.48
N THR A 950 -79.68 68.76 8.41
CA THR A 950 -79.54 69.03 9.85
C THR A 950 -78.07 68.99 10.27
N ARG A 951 -77.32 67.99 9.80
CA ARG A 951 -75.88 67.88 10.03
C ARG A 951 -75.10 69.03 9.38
N ALA A 952 -75.40 69.36 8.13
CA ALA A 952 -74.75 70.45 7.40
C ALA A 952 -74.92 71.82 8.08
N VAL A 953 -76.06 72.07 8.74
CA VAL A 953 -76.26 73.28 9.55
C VAL A 953 -75.38 73.25 10.79
N ALA A 954 -75.32 72.12 11.51
CA ALA A 954 -74.49 71.96 12.70
C ALA A 954 -72.99 72.15 12.39
N GLU A 955 -72.54 71.63 11.24
CA GLU A 955 -71.17 71.78 10.73
C GLU A 955 -70.91 73.15 10.03
N LYS A 956 -71.91 74.04 10.01
CA LYS A 956 -71.84 75.37 9.37
C LYS A 956 -71.56 75.33 7.86
N LEU A 957 -71.95 74.25 7.20
CA LEU A 957 -71.97 74.11 5.74
C LEU A 957 -73.17 74.83 5.13
N VAL A 958 -74.22 75.08 5.91
CA VAL A 958 -75.34 75.99 5.57
C VAL A 958 -75.37 77.10 6.61
N THR A 959 -75.07 78.34 6.21
CA THR A 959 -74.85 79.45 7.15
C THR A 959 -75.94 80.51 7.12
N ASP A 960 -76.75 80.57 6.07
CA ASP A 960 -77.86 81.54 5.97
C ASP A 960 -79.17 80.90 6.51
N PRO A 961 -79.74 81.42 7.61
CA PRO A 961 -80.97 80.89 8.21
C PRO A 961 -82.18 80.91 7.27
N LYS A 962 -82.23 81.83 6.30
CA LYS A 962 -83.30 81.86 5.29
C LYS A 962 -83.15 80.73 4.27
N VAL A 963 -81.90 80.41 3.92
CA VAL A 963 -81.58 79.30 3.01
C VAL A 963 -81.85 77.97 3.70
N GLU A 964 -81.40 77.79 4.95
CA GLU A 964 -81.73 76.61 5.75
C GLU A 964 -83.24 76.41 5.84
N LYS A 965 -83.99 77.43 6.31
CA LYS A 965 -85.44 77.32 6.45
C LYS A 965 -86.10 76.92 5.13
N GLY A 966 -85.64 77.50 4.01
CA GLY A 966 -86.16 77.19 2.68
C GLY A 966 -85.89 75.76 2.21
N LEU A 967 -84.73 75.18 2.55
CA LEU A 967 -84.40 73.78 2.26
C LEU A 967 -85.17 72.83 3.18
N ARG A 968 -85.26 73.15 4.48
CA ARG A 968 -85.99 72.37 5.48
C ARG A 968 -87.48 72.30 5.19
N ASP A 969 -88.13 73.43 4.89
CA ASP A 969 -89.55 73.48 4.52
C ASP A 969 -89.84 72.57 3.29
N LYS A 970 -88.90 72.45 2.34
CA LYS A 970 -89.05 71.61 1.14
C LYS A 970 -88.81 70.14 1.42
N LEU A 971 -87.79 69.79 2.20
CA LEU A 971 -87.51 68.41 2.60
C LEU A 971 -88.61 67.86 3.51
N ASP A 972 -89.15 68.65 4.44
CA ASP A 972 -90.30 68.26 5.27
C ASP A 972 -91.56 68.01 4.43
N ALA A 973 -91.77 68.81 3.38
CA ALA A 973 -92.86 68.61 2.44
C ALA A 973 -92.67 67.34 1.59
N ALA A 974 -91.44 67.08 1.14
CA ALA A 974 -91.07 65.85 0.44
C ALA A 974 -91.25 64.61 1.32
N LEU A 975 -90.77 64.65 2.57
CA LEU A 975 -90.96 63.59 3.58
C LEU A 975 -92.44 63.24 3.79
N LYS A 976 -93.30 64.27 3.89
CA LYS A 976 -94.75 64.05 4.05
C LYS A 976 -95.39 63.46 2.79
N SER A 977 -94.92 63.85 1.60
CA SER A 977 -95.34 63.25 0.33
C SER A 977 -94.91 61.79 0.23
N HIS A 978 -93.68 61.46 0.63
CA HIS A 978 -93.13 60.12 0.68
C HIS A 978 -93.97 59.20 1.58
N ALA A 979 -94.19 59.61 2.83
CA ALA A 979 -94.96 58.85 3.82
C ALA A 979 -96.44 58.63 3.43
N THR A 980 -96.95 59.41 2.45
CA THR A 980 -98.31 59.27 1.93
C THR A 980 -98.37 58.65 0.53
N GLY A 981 -97.25 58.13 0.01
CA GLY A 981 -97.13 57.43 -1.28
C GLY A 981 -97.30 58.33 -2.51
N LYS A 982 -97.12 59.65 -2.37
CA LYS A 982 -97.31 60.63 -3.45
C LYS A 982 -95.98 60.94 -4.17
N HIS A 983 -95.30 59.91 -4.67
CA HIS A 983 -93.95 60.02 -5.26
C HIS A 983 -93.81 61.09 -6.37
N PRO A 984 -94.76 61.30 -7.30
CA PRO A 984 -94.64 62.40 -8.27
C PRO A 984 -94.64 63.81 -7.65
N THR A 985 -95.31 63.97 -6.50
CA THR A 985 -95.31 65.25 -5.76
C THR A 985 -94.01 65.42 -4.98
N GLU A 986 -93.52 64.33 -4.37
CA GLU A 986 -92.22 64.27 -3.70
C GLU A 986 -91.07 64.63 -4.66
N VAL A 987 -91.01 64.03 -5.85
CA VAL A 987 -90.01 64.34 -6.88
C VAL A 987 -90.00 65.83 -7.26
N ASN A 988 -91.17 66.45 -7.43
CA ASN A 988 -91.25 67.89 -7.68
C ASN A 988 -90.72 68.74 -6.51
N GLN A 989 -90.94 68.29 -5.28
CA GLN A 989 -90.46 68.96 -4.08
C GLN A 989 -88.94 68.81 -3.92
N LEU A 990 -88.39 67.61 -4.19
CA LEU A 990 -86.96 67.35 -4.27
C LEU A 990 -86.28 68.15 -5.40
N GLY A 991 -86.92 68.27 -6.57
CA GLY A 991 -86.43 69.14 -7.66
C GLY A 991 -86.35 70.62 -7.25
N ALA A 992 -87.26 71.09 -6.38
CA ALA A 992 -87.18 72.43 -5.81
C ALA A 992 -86.07 72.56 -4.74
N VAL A 993 -85.69 71.48 -4.07
CA VAL A 993 -84.50 71.43 -3.19
C VAL A 993 -83.24 71.62 -4.05
N VAL A 994 -83.11 70.87 -5.15
CA VAL A 994 -81.99 70.98 -6.12
C VAL A 994 -81.85 72.42 -6.64
N GLN A 995 -82.92 73.03 -7.14
CA GLN A 995 -82.87 74.41 -7.65
C GLN A 995 -82.39 75.42 -6.60
N GLN A 996 -82.79 75.25 -5.34
CA GLN A 996 -82.34 76.13 -4.26
C GLN A 996 -80.87 75.89 -3.93
N LEU A 997 -80.42 74.64 -3.87
CA LEU A 997 -79.00 74.29 -3.66
C LEU A 997 -78.12 74.85 -4.80
N GLU A 998 -78.53 74.72 -6.06
CA GLU A 998 -77.83 75.28 -7.22
C GLU A 998 -77.70 76.81 -7.13
N GLY A 999 -78.79 77.49 -6.75
CA GLY A 999 -78.82 78.95 -6.62
C GLY A 999 -77.97 79.50 -5.47
N GLN A 1000 -77.75 78.67 -4.43
CA GLN A 1000 -77.06 79.05 -3.19
C GLN A 1000 -75.68 78.41 -3.01
N ARG A 1001 -75.25 77.54 -3.93
CA ARG A 1001 -73.91 76.93 -3.95
C ARG A 1001 -72.81 77.99 -3.92
N GLY A 1002 -71.92 77.91 -2.93
CA GLY A 1002 -70.84 78.86 -2.69
C GLY A 1002 -71.28 80.22 -2.13
N LYS A 1003 -72.58 80.40 -1.81
CA LYS A 1003 -73.15 81.60 -1.18
C LYS A 1003 -73.64 81.26 0.22
N GLY A 1004 -74.91 80.86 0.35
CA GLY A 1004 -75.53 80.45 1.62
C GLY A 1004 -75.31 78.98 1.98
N VAL A 1005 -74.77 78.19 1.04
CA VAL A 1005 -74.40 76.78 1.21
C VAL A 1005 -72.97 76.58 0.71
N ASN A 1006 -72.16 75.81 1.44
CA ASN A 1006 -70.82 75.41 1.03
C ASN A 1006 -70.85 74.75 -0.36
N ALA A 1007 -69.89 75.10 -1.21
CA ALA A 1007 -69.90 74.68 -2.61
C ALA A 1007 -69.79 73.15 -2.80
N VAL A 1008 -68.97 72.48 -1.98
CA VAL A 1008 -68.74 71.03 -2.03
C VAL A 1008 -69.98 70.29 -1.51
N PHE A 1009 -70.51 70.71 -0.35
CA PHE A 1009 -71.73 70.10 0.20
C PHE A 1009 -72.94 70.28 -0.72
N ALA A 1010 -73.13 71.47 -1.29
CA ALA A 1010 -74.21 71.70 -2.24
C ALA A 1010 -74.09 70.78 -3.46
N GLN A 1011 -72.87 70.58 -3.98
CA GLN A 1011 -72.63 69.67 -5.10
C GLN A 1011 -73.02 68.23 -4.75
N ARG A 1012 -72.58 67.72 -3.59
CA ARG A 1012 -72.94 66.38 -3.09
C ARG A 1012 -74.45 66.22 -2.91
N MET A 1013 -75.08 67.17 -2.20
CA MET A 1013 -76.51 67.11 -1.91
C MET A 1013 -77.39 67.22 -3.16
N ILE A 1014 -76.94 67.97 -4.17
CA ILE A 1014 -77.58 67.98 -5.50
C ILE A 1014 -77.46 66.60 -6.16
N GLY A 1015 -76.27 65.99 -6.16
CA GLY A 1015 -76.03 64.65 -6.69
C GLY A 1015 -76.93 63.61 -6.05
N TRP A 1016 -76.90 63.52 -4.71
CA TRP A 1016 -77.77 62.65 -3.92
C TRP A 1016 -79.25 62.84 -4.24
N THR A 1017 -79.72 64.09 -4.31
CA THR A 1017 -81.15 64.40 -4.57
C THR A 1017 -81.54 64.03 -6.01
N ASN A 1018 -80.66 64.25 -6.98
CA ASN A 1018 -80.92 63.90 -8.38
C ASN A 1018 -80.98 62.38 -8.59
N ASP A 1019 -80.12 61.62 -7.93
CA ASP A 1019 -80.15 60.16 -7.99
C ASP A 1019 -81.44 59.60 -7.39
N LEU A 1020 -81.88 60.15 -6.25
CA LEU A 1020 -83.19 59.80 -5.66
C LEU A 1020 -84.36 60.16 -6.59
N ILE A 1021 -84.30 61.29 -7.29
CA ILE A 1021 -85.31 61.66 -8.29
C ILE A 1021 -85.30 60.67 -9.47
N ALA A 1022 -84.14 60.19 -9.90
CA ALA A 1022 -84.01 59.30 -11.05
C ALA A 1022 -84.55 57.88 -10.80
N VAL A 1023 -84.63 57.44 -9.55
CA VAL A 1023 -85.15 56.11 -9.17
C VAL A 1023 -86.65 56.09 -8.84
N HIS A 1024 -87.33 57.25 -8.88
CA HIS A 1024 -88.79 57.42 -8.71
C HIS A 1024 -89.50 57.70 -10.03
#